data_AF-A0A936DIT5-F1
#
_entry.id   AF-A0A936DIT5-F1
#
_cell.length_a   1.000
_cell.length_b   1.000
_cell.length_c   1.000
_cell.angle_alpha   90.00
_cell.angle_beta   90.00
_cell.angle_gamma   90.00
#
_symmetry.space_group_name_H-M   'P 1'
#
loop_
_entity.id
_entity.type
_entity.pdbx_description
1 polymer ?
#
loop_
_entity_poly.entity_id
_entity_poly.type
_entity_poly.pdbx_seq_one_letter_code
_entity_poly.pdbx_strand_id
1 'polypeptide(L)'
;MLELTESPLFVAAARQVAEASASQPVALRVETSALRTRLLSQLSTNLPNALFVTARTDLDQVERVVLDLATGLGPGTLEEVDATLRRDPDDLRPTLDVLSNRLDGRSIVVDDWDALTRPLHGDDLRRAVGERAASLTSWLGAHARIFLGTERRPELVDWMSGVAELERTLELGNGRTPPWSVSRRRTDLALTAFALGDQEALNEPRSVDEQRRAIEDLLGRDAQHVMAATAIHGRPLPRPLAVEIGGGQPRAIETLIRVRLCHEVTGAGLIADRDWTVWFERDWALAERNRIHQRLATAFTQLAAPEQLGLDVLEAHRHFVAAGMLADARRFIRYGVIQLVDAARQRSRQSAWADAAQIYQDVLTSSEAMQWPLGRRLRGYVRHYLHFNRARAQIEDLDATAEGYGEALADWPENALFWSRLARAEFYRGNGQRGMAALQRAQNQVADHPLKATVLIARTVRGLLEQSKSSEQQHLVSAAVRVWGDYVPDTDLAAPVLGLLHSRIALGWLVAQLDCEAPVHFTRPVLLRIQSRANGTWQAELPDLDTQARGRSPQRALEALNGALRTEVDALRRAFTHQLDGSTRFRKRILLGAVDLIASQLDARASKSTWVMGDIERRADGSMWLHTGGGFDLWFEIPADLAAGCTPSDGPHFARVDAGPSGEPRGPVFELEPALRGSPADLSERLRRWRVPGVE
;
A
#
# COMPACT_ATOMS: atom_id res chain seq x y z
N MET A 1 -48.54 -22.99 13.62
CA MET A 1 -47.20 -22.45 13.93
C MET A 1 -47.07 -22.38 15.44
N LEU A 2 -46.07 -23.05 16.01
CA LEU A 2 -45.82 -23.07 17.45
C LEU A 2 -44.91 -21.90 17.86
N GLU A 3 -45.00 -21.46 19.12
CA GLU A 3 -44.09 -20.46 19.69
C GLU A 3 -42.91 -21.13 20.39
N LEU A 4 -41.71 -20.63 20.13
CA LEU A 4 -40.49 -21.03 20.83
C LEU A 4 -40.20 -20.04 21.96
N THR A 5 -40.01 -20.55 23.17
CA THR A 5 -39.72 -19.75 24.37
C THR A 5 -38.30 -20.00 24.87
N GLU A 6 -37.73 -18.97 25.48
CA GLU A 6 -36.48 -19.08 26.25
C GLU A 6 -36.72 -19.93 27.50
N SER A 7 -35.75 -20.77 27.87
CA SER A 7 -35.84 -21.49 29.15
C SER A 7 -35.89 -20.50 30.34
N PRO A 8 -36.70 -20.76 31.38
CA PRO A 8 -36.73 -19.94 32.58
C PRO A 8 -35.34 -19.72 33.23
N LEU A 9 -34.45 -20.71 33.11
CA LEU A 9 -33.07 -20.61 33.59
C LEU A 9 -32.27 -19.55 32.83
N PHE A 10 -32.44 -19.48 31.50
CA PHE A 10 -31.77 -18.49 30.66
C PHE A 10 -32.22 -17.06 31.00
N VAL A 11 -33.53 -16.85 31.16
CA VAL A 11 -34.10 -15.56 31.56
C VAL A 11 -33.57 -15.14 32.94
N ALA A 12 -33.54 -16.07 33.90
CA ALA A 12 -33.00 -15.79 35.24
C ALA A 12 -31.52 -15.42 35.21
N ALA A 13 -30.71 -16.11 34.40
CA ALA A 13 -29.28 -15.81 34.24
C ALA A 13 -29.05 -14.43 33.59
N ALA A 14 -29.80 -14.08 32.54
CA ALA A 14 -29.70 -12.75 31.93
C ALA A 14 -30.05 -11.63 32.91
N ARG A 15 -31.05 -11.84 33.77
CA ARG A 15 -31.39 -10.90 34.85
C ARG A 15 -30.26 -10.77 35.88
N GLN A 16 -29.66 -11.88 36.30
CA GLN A 16 -28.52 -11.85 37.23
C GLN A 16 -27.32 -11.08 36.66
N VAL A 17 -27.04 -11.23 35.36
CA VAL A 17 -26.00 -10.45 34.66
C VAL A 17 -26.32 -8.96 34.73
N ALA A 18 -27.56 -8.58 34.44
CA ALA A 18 -28.00 -7.18 34.51
C ALA A 18 -27.86 -6.61 35.94
N GLU A 19 -28.28 -7.35 36.96
CA GLU A 19 -28.14 -6.98 38.37
C GLU A 19 -26.67 -6.82 38.79
N ALA A 20 -25.80 -7.78 38.41
CA ALA A 20 -24.37 -7.73 38.69
C ALA A 20 -23.71 -6.49 38.07
N SER A 21 -24.11 -6.13 36.84
CA SER A 21 -23.56 -5.00 36.09
C SER A 21 -23.78 -3.63 36.74
N ALA A 22 -24.75 -3.52 37.65
CA ALA A 22 -25.02 -2.30 38.40
C ALA A 22 -23.91 -1.98 39.42
N SER A 23 -23.22 -3.01 39.93
CA SER A 23 -22.19 -2.86 40.97
C SER A 23 -20.76 -2.89 40.43
N GLN A 24 -20.54 -3.62 39.34
CA GLN A 24 -19.21 -3.82 38.75
C GLN A 24 -19.34 -4.15 37.26
N PRO A 25 -18.32 -3.87 36.43
CA PRO A 25 -18.31 -4.31 35.05
C PRO A 25 -18.28 -5.85 34.93
N VAL A 26 -19.07 -6.40 34.00
CA VAL A 26 -19.23 -7.84 33.76
C VAL A 26 -18.74 -8.18 32.36
N ALA A 27 -17.88 -9.20 32.25
CA ALA A 27 -17.45 -9.73 30.96
C ALA A 27 -17.91 -11.18 30.79
N LEU A 28 -18.55 -11.47 29.67
CA LEU A 28 -19.13 -12.78 29.38
C LEU A 28 -18.51 -13.35 28.11
N ARG A 29 -17.95 -14.54 28.26
CA ARG A 29 -17.62 -15.38 27.12
C ARG A 29 -18.86 -16.13 26.67
N VAL A 30 -19.31 -15.85 25.46
CA VAL A 30 -20.48 -16.48 24.86
C VAL A 30 -20.02 -17.30 23.67
N GLU A 31 -20.11 -18.63 23.78
CA GLU A 31 -19.50 -19.56 22.82
C GLU A 31 -20.13 -19.54 21.43
N THR A 32 -21.42 -19.21 21.34
CA THR A 32 -22.16 -19.19 20.07
C THR A 32 -22.78 -17.82 19.84
N SER A 33 -22.84 -17.41 18.57
CA SER A 33 -23.51 -16.17 18.17
C SER A 33 -25.01 -16.19 18.48
N ALA A 34 -25.66 -17.34 18.32
CA ALA A 34 -27.08 -17.54 18.65
C ALA A 34 -27.37 -17.17 20.11
N LEU A 35 -26.57 -17.71 21.04
CA LEU A 35 -26.72 -17.47 22.47
C LEU A 35 -26.46 -16.00 22.80
N ARG A 36 -25.49 -15.38 22.12
CA ARG A 36 -25.12 -13.98 22.33
C ARG A 36 -26.23 -13.03 21.89
N THR A 37 -26.81 -13.23 20.70
CA THR A 37 -27.93 -12.43 20.21
C THR A 37 -29.15 -12.54 21.12
N ARG A 38 -29.44 -13.75 21.63
CA ARG A 38 -30.51 -13.98 22.61
C ARG A 38 -30.25 -13.28 23.93
N LEU A 39 -29.01 -13.35 24.43
CA LEU A 39 -28.62 -12.69 25.67
C LEU A 39 -28.73 -11.16 25.51
N LEU A 40 -28.30 -10.61 24.38
CA LEU A 40 -28.44 -9.18 24.07
C LEU A 40 -29.91 -8.72 24.11
N SER A 41 -30.82 -9.50 23.52
CA SER A 41 -32.27 -9.25 23.57
C SER A 41 -32.80 -9.27 25.02
N GLN A 42 -32.42 -10.26 25.82
CA GLN A 42 -32.82 -10.31 27.23
C GLN A 42 -32.23 -9.17 28.07
N LEU A 43 -30.97 -8.81 27.84
CA LEU A 43 -30.34 -7.67 28.51
C LEU A 43 -31.05 -6.35 28.16
N SER A 44 -31.50 -6.18 26.91
CA SER A 44 -32.28 -4.99 26.52
C SER A 44 -33.62 -4.87 27.24
N THR A 45 -34.21 -6.00 27.64
CA THR A 45 -35.45 -6.01 28.44
C THR A 45 -35.16 -5.69 29.90
N ASN A 46 -34.07 -6.24 30.46
CA ASN A 46 -33.70 -6.04 31.86
C ASN A 46 -33.01 -4.68 32.12
N LEU A 47 -32.45 -4.04 31.10
CA LEU A 47 -31.76 -2.76 31.15
C LEU A 47 -32.35 -1.77 30.13
N PRO A 48 -33.60 -1.30 30.33
CA PRO A 48 -34.32 -0.50 29.32
C PRO A 48 -33.67 0.85 29.01
N ASN A 49 -32.78 1.34 29.88
CA ASN A 49 -32.06 2.60 29.71
C ASN A 49 -30.60 2.41 29.26
N ALA A 50 -30.17 1.18 28.99
CA ALA A 50 -28.80 0.92 28.55
C ALA A 50 -28.61 1.28 27.08
N LEU A 51 -27.38 1.67 26.75
CA LEU A 51 -26.92 1.88 25.39
C LEU A 51 -26.29 0.59 24.87
N PHE A 52 -26.83 0.06 23.77
CA PHE A 52 -26.35 -1.17 23.14
C PHE A 52 -25.47 -0.81 21.95
N VAL A 53 -24.22 -1.26 21.95
CA VAL A 53 -23.29 -1.05 20.84
C VAL A 53 -22.79 -2.38 20.31
N THR A 54 -22.77 -2.53 18.98
CA THR A 54 -22.25 -3.74 18.32
C THR A 54 -20.92 -3.43 17.67
N ALA A 55 -19.84 -3.97 18.25
CA ALA A 55 -18.50 -3.82 17.72
C ALA A 55 -18.21 -4.87 16.64
N ARG A 56 -18.37 -4.55 15.36
CA ARG A 56 -18.02 -5.48 14.27
C ARG A 56 -16.59 -5.32 13.78
N THR A 57 -16.06 -6.32 13.08
CA THR A 57 -14.71 -6.28 12.46
C THR A 57 -14.60 -5.38 11.23
N ASP A 58 -15.68 -4.67 10.90
CA ASP A 58 -15.80 -3.75 9.78
C ASP A 58 -14.88 -2.53 10.00
N LEU A 59 -14.51 -1.85 8.93
CA LEU A 59 -13.57 -0.72 9.02
C LEU A 59 -14.22 0.56 9.57
N ASP A 60 -15.53 0.71 9.45
CA ASP A 60 -16.33 1.81 10.00
C ASP A 60 -16.70 1.62 11.48
N GLN A 61 -16.10 0.66 12.16
CA GLN A 61 -16.46 0.29 13.54
C GLN A 61 -16.36 1.48 14.51
N VAL A 62 -15.36 2.35 14.34
CA VAL A 62 -15.17 3.50 15.23
C VAL A 62 -16.33 4.48 15.07
N GLU A 63 -16.61 4.91 13.85
CA GLU A 63 -17.71 5.81 13.53
C GLU A 63 -19.05 5.21 13.95
N ARG A 64 -19.26 3.92 13.65
CA ARG A 64 -20.48 3.21 14.01
C ARG A 64 -20.75 3.25 15.50
N VAL A 65 -19.78 2.85 16.33
CA VAL A 65 -19.96 2.80 17.78
C VAL A 65 -20.20 4.19 18.36
N VAL A 66 -19.44 5.19 17.89
CA VAL A 66 -19.61 6.58 18.33
C VAL A 66 -21.00 7.11 17.98
N LEU A 67 -21.49 6.83 16.76
CA LEU A 67 -22.82 7.25 16.31
C LEU A 67 -23.94 6.48 17.01
N ASP A 68 -23.77 5.18 17.28
CA ASP A 68 -24.72 4.38 18.06
C ASP A 68 -24.92 5.00 19.45
N LEU A 69 -23.81 5.32 20.15
CA LEU A 69 -23.85 5.96 21.46
C LEU A 69 -24.50 7.35 21.39
N ALA A 70 -24.06 8.19 20.46
CA ALA A 70 -24.57 9.54 20.31
C ALA A 70 -26.07 9.56 19.99
N THR A 71 -26.52 8.67 19.11
CA THR A 71 -27.94 8.51 18.77
C THR A 71 -28.76 8.08 19.98
N GLY A 72 -28.27 7.10 20.75
CA GLY A 72 -28.95 6.64 21.98
C GLY A 72 -28.99 7.69 23.08
N LEU A 73 -28.04 8.63 23.10
CA LEU A 73 -27.97 9.78 24.00
C LEU A 73 -28.77 11.01 23.50
N GLY A 74 -29.28 10.97 22.28
CA GLY A 74 -30.22 11.94 21.73
C GLY A 74 -29.61 12.98 20.78
N PRO A 75 -30.46 13.80 20.12
CA PRO A 75 -30.06 14.65 18.99
C PRO A 75 -28.98 15.68 19.32
N GLY A 76 -29.03 16.33 20.48
CA GLY A 76 -28.03 17.31 20.89
C GLY A 76 -26.63 16.71 21.07
N THR A 77 -26.55 15.49 21.61
CA THR A 77 -25.28 14.76 21.72
C THR A 77 -24.72 14.40 20.35
N LEU A 78 -25.59 14.00 19.43
CA LEU A 78 -25.21 13.68 18.04
C LEU A 78 -24.68 14.89 17.28
N GLU A 79 -25.27 16.08 17.45
CA GLU A 79 -24.78 17.33 16.87
C GLU A 79 -23.38 17.71 17.40
N GLU A 80 -23.17 17.61 18.72
CA GLU A 80 -21.86 17.88 19.34
C GLU A 80 -20.79 16.86 18.90
N VAL A 81 -21.17 15.58 18.82
CA VAL A 81 -20.30 14.50 18.31
C VAL A 81 -19.90 14.75 16.86
N ASP A 82 -20.84 15.09 15.98
CA ASP A 82 -20.52 15.45 14.60
C ASP A 82 -19.59 16.66 14.53
N ALA A 83 -19.86 17.72 15.28
CA ALA A 83 -19.03 18.92 15.30
C ALA A 83 -17.58 18.60 15.74
N THR A 84 -17.40 17.74 16.74
CA THR A 84 -16.06 17.32 17.20
C THR A 84 -15.34 16.45 16.18
N LEU A 85 -16.02 15.46 15.58
CA LEU A 85 -15.45 14.61 14.53
C LEU A 85 -14.99 15.41 13.31
N ARG A 86 -15.70 16.49 12.95
CA ARG A 86 -15.31 17.39 11.85
C ARG A 86 -14.15 18.31 12.23
N ARG A 87 -14.09 18.76 13.48
CA ARG A 87 -13.03 19.66 13.94
C ARG A 87 -11.68 18.95 14.07
N ASP A 88 -11.69 17.73 14.59
CA ASP A 88 -10.47 16.95 14.83
C ASP A 88 -10.66 15.47 14.40
N PRO A 89 -10.51 15.17 13.10
CA PRO A 89 -10.74 13.83 12.59
C PRO A 89 -9.65 12.82 12.97
N ASP A 90 -8.50 13.27 13.49
CA ASP A 90 -7.41 12.41 13.96
C ASP A 90 -7.58 12.02 15.43
N ASP A 91 -8.03 12.95 16.27
CA ASP A 91 -8.18 12.74 17.71
C ASP A 91 -9.64 12.45 18.11
N LEU A 92 -9.88 11.22 18.57
CA LEU A 92 -11.21 10.84 19.04
C LEU A 92 -11.52 11.36 20.46
N ARG A 93 -10.53 11.82 21.23
CA ARG A 93 -10.71 12.20 22.64
C ARG A 93 -11.79 13.27 22.86
N PRO A 94 -11.84 14.39 22.09
CA PRO A 94 -12.89 15.39 22.27
C PRO A 94 -14.30 14.82 22.06
N THR A 95 -14.45 13.90 21.12
CA THR A 95 -15.73 13.22 20.85
C THR A 95 -16.11 12.28 21.99
N LEU A 96 -15.13 11.55 22.53
CA LEU A 96 -15.34 10.67 23.69
C LEU A 96 -15.66 11.46 24.96
N ASP A 97 -15.11 12.66 25.13
CA ASP A 97 -15.44 13.57 26.24
C ASP A 97 -16.92 14.02 26.18
N VAL A 98 -17.42 14.37 24.99
CA VAL A 98 -18.85 14.67 24.78
C VAL A 98 -19.72 13.48 25.20
N LEU A 99 -19.39 12.27 24.76
CA LEU A 99 -20.13 11.07 25.15
C LEU A 99 -20.08 10.86 26.67
N SER A 100 -18.90 10.98 27.30
CA SER A 100 -18.73 10.81 28.75
C SER A 100 -19.61 11.75 29.57
N ASN A 101 -19.65 13.02 29.17
CA ASN A 101 -20.43 14.06 29.84
C ASN A 101 -21.95 13.86 29.71
N ARG A 102 -22.38 13.12 28.69
CA ARG A 102 -23.80 12.89 28.35
C ARG A 102 -24.31 11.51 28.77
N LEU A 103 -23.45 10.63 29.31
CA LEU A 103 -23.85 9.27 29.69
C LEU A 103 -24.89 9.25 30.81
N ASP A 104 -24.92 10.24 31.71
CA ASP A 104 -25.92 10.39 32.80
C ASP A 104 -26.17 9.09 33.59
N GLY A 105 -25.12 8.31 33.82
CA GLY A 105 -25.19 7.03 34.55
C GLY A 105 -25.82 5.86 33.78
N ARG A 106 -26.14 6.02 32.49
CA ARG A 106 -26.62 4.94 31.62
C ARG A 106 -25.55 3.87 31.42
N SER A 107 -25.93 2.61 31.56
CA SER A 107 -25.04 1.47 31.31
C SER A 107 -24.78 1.31 29.82
N ILE A 108 -23.53 1.00 29.44
CA ILE A 108 -23.20 0.60 28.07
C ILE A 108 -23.01 -0.93 28.04
N VAL A 109 -23.65 -1.57 27.07
CA VAL A 109 -23.49 -2.98 26.74
C VAL A 109 -22.78 -3.11 25.40
N VAL A 110 -21.60 -3.72 25.40
CA VAL A 110 -20.76 -3.90 24.21
C VAL A 110 -20.86 -5.33 23.71
N ASP A 111 -21.49 -5.53 22.55
CA ASP A 111 -21.48 -6.79 21.82
C ASP A 111 -20.24 -6.90 20.92
N ASP A 112 -19.72 -8.14 20.74
CA ASP A 112 -18.50 -8.44 19.97
C ASP A 112 -17.25 -7.66 20.43
N TRP A 113 -17.02 -7.54 21.74
CA TRP A 113 -15.85 -6.86 22.33
C TRP A 113 -14.50 -7.31 21.71
N ASP A 114 -14.36 -8.60 21.39
CA ASP A 114 -13.14 -9.13 20.78
C ASP A 114 -12.80 -8.44 19.45
N ALA A 115 -13.80 -8.02 18.68
CA ALA A 115 -13.56 -7.37 17.40
C ALA A 115 -12.84 -6.02 17.55
N LEU A 116 -13.11 -5.28 18.64
CA LEU A 116 -12.39 -4.04 18.97
C LEU A 116 -10.95 -4.30 19.40
N THR A 117 -10.74 -5.39 20.15
CA THR A 117 -9.45 -5.63 20.80
C THR A 117 -8.49 -6.45 19.93
N ARG A 118 -8.99 -7.19 18.93
CA ARG A 118 -8.14 -7.97 18.05
C ARG A 118 -7.09 -7.07 17.41
N PRO A 119 -5.79 -7.38 17.60
CA PRO A 119 -4.74 -6.56 17.03
C PRO A 119 -4.97 -6.47 15.52
N LEU A 120 -4.99 -5.23 15.04
CA LEU A 120 -5.19 -4.89 13.65
C LEU A 120 -3.93 -5.25 12.84
N HIS A 121 -3.64 -6.55 12.74
CA HIS A 121 -2.47 -7.03 12.01
C HIS A 121 -2.72 -6.95 10.49
N GLY A 122 -1.72 -6.42 9.77
CA GLY A 122 -1.50 -6.73 8.36
C GLY A 122 -2.01 -5.73 7.30
N ASP A 123 -2.72 -4.66 7.67
CA ASP A 123 -3.24 -3.71 6.67
C ASP A 123 -2.98 -2.24 7.05
N ASP A 124 -2.31 -1.50 6.15
CA ASP A 124 -1.98 -0.09 6.37
C ASP A 124 -3.23 0.77 6.57
N LEU A 125 -4.37 0.38 5.98
CA LEU A 125 -5.65 1.07 6.20
C LEU A 125 -6.10 0.98 7.66
N ARG A 126 -5.94 -0.19 8.29
CA ARG A 126 -6.30 -0.37 9.70
C ARG A 126 -5.36 0.39 10.63
N ARG A 127 -4.07 0.53 10.26
CA ARG A 127 -3.12 1.38 10.98
C ARG A 127 -3.48 2.86 10.89
N ALA A 128 -4.00 3.31 9.74
CA ALA A 128 -4.42 4.69 9.55
C ALA A 128 -5.55 5.11 10.52
N VAL A 129 -6.34 4.16 11.02
CA VAL A 129 -7.39 4.38 12.03
C VAL A 129 -7.08 3.78 13.41
N GLY A 130 -5.89 3.23 13.58
CA GLY A 130 -5.54 2.43 14.77
C GLY A 130 -5.57 3.23 16.08
N GLU A 131 -5.15 4.50 16.05
CA GLU A 131 -5.17 5.38 17.25
C GLU A 131 -6.59 5.70 17.71
N ARG A 132 -7.50 5.95 16.76
CA ARG A 132 -8.92 6.19 17.05
C ARG A 132 -9.57 4.93 17.61
N ALA A 133 -9.30 3.77 17.01
CA ALA A 133 -9.76 2.48 17.50
C ALA A 133 -9.23 2.20 18.93
N ALA A 134 -7.94 2.43 19.19
CA ALA A 134 -7.34 2.26 20.51
C ALA A 134 -7.95 3.20 21.57
N SER A 135 -8.20 4.47 21.19
CA SER A 135 -8.85 5.46 22.06
C SER A 135 -10.28 5.02 22.42
N LEU A 136 -11.05 4.57 21.42
CA LEU A 136 -12.40 4.05 21.64
C LEU A 136 -12.38 2.79 22.52
N THR A 137 -11.49 1.83 22.25
CA THR A 137 -11.35 0.62 23.07
C THR A 137 -11.00 0.95 24.52
N SER A 138 -10.03 1.85 24.74
CA SER A 138 -9.67 2.30 26.09
C SER A 138 -10.84 2.98 26.79
N TRP A 139 -11.58 3.83 26.09
CA TRP A 139 -12.72 4.54 26.64
C TRP A 139 -13.87 3.60 27.00
N LEU A 140 -14.22 2.67 26.12
CA LEU A 140 -15.23 1.64 26.39
C LEU A 140 -14.82 0.74 27.56
N GLY A 141 -13.54 0.40 27.69
CA GLY A 141 -13.02 -0.35 28.84
C GLY A 141 -13.26 0.36 30.17
N ALA A 142 -13.29 1.69 30.18
CA ALA A 142 -13.54 2.50 31.37
C ALA A 142 -15.04 2.76 31.65
N HIS A 143 -15.88 2.84 30.62
CA HIS A 143 -17.27 3.29 30.74
C HIS A 143 -18.32 2.18 30.58
N ALA A 144 -18.00 1.09 29.88
CA ALA A 144 -18.95 0.02 29.68
C ALA A 144 -19.11 -0.89 30.90
N ARG A 145 -20.32 -1.41 31.06
CA ARG A 145 -20.72 -2.26 32.20
C ARG A 145 -20.87 -3.72 31.83
N ILE A 146 -21.14 -4.02 30.56
CA ILE A 146 -21.27 -5.39 30.08
C ILE A 146 -20.47 -5.54 28.80
N PHE A 147 -19.62 -6.56 28.74
CA PHE A 147 -18.82 -6.93 27.56
C PHE A 147 -19.17 -8.35 27.12
N LEU A 148 -19.59 -8.53 25.88
CA LEU A 148 -19.86 -9.84 25.29
C LEU A 148 -18.77 -10.18 24.27
N GLY A 149 -18.16 -11.35 24.39
CA GLY A 149 -17.08 -11.80 23.49
C GLY A 149 -16.89 -13.32 23.48
N THR A 150 -15.89 -13.80 22.74
CA THR A 150 -15.52 -15.21 22.54
C THR A 150 -14.13 -15.58 23.06
N GLU A 151 -13.18 -14.63 23.12
CA GLU A 151 -11.76 -14.90 23.31
C GLU A 151 -11.09 -14.04 24.40
N ARG A 152 -11.40 -12.73 24.50
CA ARG A 152 -10.59 -11.80 25.30
C ARG A 152 -11.34 -11.29 26.53
N ARG A 153 -10.83 -11.65 27.70
CA ARG A 153 -11.30 -11.15 29.00
C ARG A 153 -10.64 -9.79 29.31
N PRO A 154 -11.39 -8.72 29.57
CA PRO A 154 -10.90 -7.69 30.49
C PRO A 154 -10.62 -8.34 31.87
N GLU A 155 -9.75 -7.74 32.69
CA GLU A 155 -9.37 -8.24 34.04
C GLU A 155 -10.52 -8.15 35.06
N LEU A 156 -11.65 -8.80 34.78
CA LEU A 156 -12.90 -8.70 35.54
C LEU A 156 -13.40 -10.08 35.99
N VAL A 157 -14.20 -10.08 37.05
CA VAL A 157 -14.70 -11.27 37.76
C VAL A 157 -15.33 -12.26 36.78
N ASP A 158 -14.72 -13.44 36.69
CA ASP A 158 -15.10 -14.51 35.77
C ASP A 158 -16.40 -15.20 36.22
N TRP A 159 -17.54 -14.74 35.73
CA TRP A 159 -18.86 -15.36 35.97
C TRP A 159 -19.09 -16.64 35.13
N MET A 160 -18.11 -17.08 34.33
CA MET A 160 -18.29 -18.05 33.25
C MET A 160 -18.64 -19.48 33.68
N SER A 161 -18.51 -19.85 34.95
CA SER A 161 -18.86 -21.21 35.39
C SER A 161 -20.37 -21.48 35.42
N GLY A 162 -21.22 -20.45 35.53
CA GLY A 162 -22.69 -20.62 35.60
C GLY A 162 -23.44 -20.59 34.26
N VAL A 163 -22.88 -19.96 33.22
CA VAL A 163 -23.54 -19.82 31.90
C VAL A 163 -23.41 -21.09 31.05
N ALA A 164 -22.37 -21.89 31.28
CA ALA A 164 -22.16 -23.17 30.59
C ALA A 164 -23.27 -24.21 30.89
N GLU A 165 -23.94 -24.11 32.06
CA GLU A 165 -25.08 -24.96 32.46
C GLU A 165 -26.43 -24.53 31.87
N LEU A 166 -26.50 -23.45 31.07
CA LEU A 166 -27.72 -23.01 30.36
C LEU A 166 -28.04 -23.89 29.13
N GLU A 167 -27.88 -25.21 29.27
CA GLU A 167 -27.82 -26.19 28.17
C GLU A 167 -29.16 -26.43 27.45
N ARG A 168 -30.27 -25.85 27.92
CA ARG A 168 -31.55 -25.84 27.20
C ARG A 168 -31.92 -24.41 26.83
N THR A 169 -31.59 -24.06 25.60
CA THR A 169 -31.73 -22.72 25.08
C THR A 169 -33.14 -22.40 24.62
N LEU A 170 -33.82 -23.33 23.96
CA LEU A 170 -35.15 -23.15 23.41
C LEU A 170 -36.07 -24.30 23.80
N GLU A 171 -37.30 -23.98 24.17
CA GLU A 171 -38.36 -24.95 24.43
C GLU A 171 -39.56 -24.63 23.54
N LEU A 172 -40.32 -25.65 23.14
CA LEU A 172 -41.65 -25.43 22.58
C LEU A 172 -42.53 -24.84 23.69
N GLY A 173 -43.44 -23.92 23.37
CA GLY A 173 -44.34 -23.30 24.36
C GLY A 173 -45.25 -24.27 25.15
N ASN A 174 -45.23 -25.57 24.84
CA ASN A 174 -45.88 -26.65 25.59
C ASN A 174 -44.94 -27.41 26.55
N GLY A 175 -43.70 -26.97 26.74
CA GLY A 175 -42.72 -27.56 27.65
C GLY A 175 -42.03 -28.84 27.17
N ARG A 176 -42.22 -29.26 25.91
CA ARG A 176 -41.53 -30.43 25.36
C ARG A 176 -40.12 -30.08 24.88
N THR A 177 -39.12 -30.80 25.38
CA THR A 177 -37.75 -30.82 24.89
C THR A 177 -37.48 -32.12 24.11
N PRO A 178 -36.97 -32.08 22.86
CA PRO A 178 -36.69 -33.29 22.08
C PRO A 178 -35.68 -34.21 22.81
N PRO A 179 -35.84 -35.55 22.73
CA PRO A 179 -35.05 -36.51 23.50
C PRO A 179 -33.64 -36.80 22.95
N TRP A 180 -33.03 -35.93 22.15
CA TRP A 180 -31.83 -36.27 21.35
C TRP A 180 -30.50 -35.77 21.91
N SER A 181 -29.46 -36.59 21.74
CA SER A 181 -28.04 -36.34 22.06
C SER A 181 -27.24 -35.72 20.89
N VAL A 182 -27.86 -34.85 20.11
CA VAL A 182 -27.28 -34.27 18.88
C VAL A 182 -26.64 -32.91 19.17
N SER A 183 -25.75 -32.42 18.29
CA SER A 183 -25.16 -31.08 18.43
C SER A 183 -26.24 -30.00 18.57
N ARG A 184 -26.08 -29.13 19.58
CA ARG A 184 -27.07 -28.13 20.02
C ARG A 184 -27.70 -27.34 18.87
N ARG A 185 -26.85 -26.85 17.95
CA ARG A 185 -27.26 -26.06 16.78
C ARG A 185 -28.23 -26.77 15.85
N ARG A 186 -28.07 -28.08 15.67
CA ARG A 186 -28.94 -28.87 14.79
C ARG A 186 -30.33 -29.04 15.42
N THR A 187 -30.38 -29.21 16.73
CA THR A 187 -31.64 -29.27 17.49
C THR A 187 -32.42 -27.96 17.40
N ASP A 188 -31.77 -26.81 17.57
CA ASP A 188 -32.44 -25.49 17.48
C ASP A 188 -33.04 -25.24 16.07
N LEU A 189 -32.32 -25.61 15.01
CA LEU A 189 -32.82 -25.49 13.63
C LEU A 189 -33.96 -26.48 13.34
N ALA A 190 -33.89 -27.72 13.87
CA ALA A 190 -34.97 -28.70 13.75
C ALA A 190 -36.25 -28.22 14.45
N LEU A 191 -36.14 -27.68 15.66
CA LEU A 191 -37.25 -27.06 16.40
C LEU A 191 -37.84 -25.86 15.64
N THR A 192 -37.00 -25.06 15.00
CA THR A 192 -37.42 -23.92 14.19
C THR A 192 -38.24 -24.37 12.97
N ALA A 193 -37.76 -25.35 12.21
CA ALA A 193 -38.50 -25.90 11.07
C ALA A 193 -39.82 -26.56 11.52
N PHE A 194 -39.80 -27.29 12.63
CA PHE A 194 -41.00 -27.87 13.21
C PHE A 194 -42.03 -26.80 13.62
N ALA A 195 -41.57 -25.71 14.24
CA ALA A 195 -42.43 -24.58 14.59
C ALA A 195 -43.09 -23.95 13.35
N LEU A 196 -42.37 -23.91 12.22
CA LEU A 196 -42.85 -23.44 10.92
C LEU A 196 -43.79 -24.42 10.20
N GLY A 197 -43.87 -25.69 10.63
CA GLY A 197 -44.84 -26.67 10.14
C GLY A 197 -44.25 -27.98 9.63
N ASP A 198 -42.92 -28.12 9.58
CA ASP A 198 -42.24 -29.34 9.14
C ASP A 198 -42.23 -30.40 10.24
N GLN A 199 -43.24 -31.28 10.21
CA GLN A 199 -43.40 -32.36 11.19
C GLN A 199 -42.28 -33.41 11.12
N GLU A 200 -41.55 -33.49 10.00
CA GLU A 200 -40.47 -34.47 9.79
C GLU A 200 -39.14 -33.96 10.33
N ALA A 201 -38.97 -32.65 10.54
CA ALA A 201 -37.73 -32.05 11.05
C ALA A 201 -37.23 -32.64 12.37
N LEU A 202 -38.14 -33.10 13.24
CA LEU A 202 -37.82 -33.74 14.52
C LEU A 202 -37.72 -35.27 14.44
N ASN A 203 -37.86 -35.87 13.27
CA ASN A 203 -37.77 -37.32 13.08
C ASN A 203 -36.65 -37.69 12.10
N GLU A 204 -36.34 -36.82 11.15
CA GLU A 204 -35.36 -37.06 10.10
C GLU A 204 -34.06 -36.28 10.35
N PRO A 205 -32.91 -36.96 10.45
CA PRO A 205 -31.64 -36.30 10.64
C PRO A 205 -31.19 -35.58 9.36
N ARG A 206 -31.45 -34.27 9.23
CA ARG A 206 -30.89 -33.39 8.17
C ARG A 206 -29.62 -32.67 8.59
N SER A 207 -28.70 -32.40 7.68
CA SER A 207 -27.53 -31.55 7.95
C SER A 207 -27.95 -30.10 8.30
N VAL A 208 -27.03 -29.31 8.86
CA VAL A 208 -27.29 -27.90 9.21
C VAL A 208 -27.73 -27.09 7.98
N ASP A 209 -27.10 -27.31 6.83
CA ASP A 209 -27.39 -26.55 5.62
C ASP A 209 -28.70 -27.01 4.96
N GLU A 210 -29.02 -28.30 4.97
CA GLU A 210 -30.34 -28.80 4.55
C GLU A 210 -31.46 -28.24 5.43
N GLN A 211 -31.23 -28.17 6.75
CA GLN A 211 -32.21 -27.61 7.69
C GLN A 211 -32.46 -26.12 7.43
N ARG A 212 -31.42 -25.35 7.09
CA ARG A 212 -31.56 -23.92 6.76
C ARG A 212 -32.34 -23.69 5.49
N ARG A 213 -32.07 -24.46 4.43
CA ARG A 213 -32.84 -24.40 3.18
C ARG A 213 -34.30 -24.74 3.42
N ALA A 214 -34.57 -25.81 4.18
CA ALA A 214 -35.93 -26.15 4.54
C ALA A 214 -36.62 -25.03 5.34
N ILE A 215 -35.95 -24.41 6.31
CA ILE A 215 -36.47 -23.24 7.04
C ILE A 215 -36.77 -22.09 6.08
N GLU A 216 -35.82 -21.77 5.18
CA GLU A 216 -36.00 -20.71 4.19
C GLU A 216 -37.24 -20.99 3.33
N ASP A 217 -37.39 -22.19 2.77
CA ASP A 217 -38.53 -22.59 1.93
C ASP A 217 -39.88 -22.53 2.68
N LEU A 218 -39.88 -22.81 3.98
CA LEU A 218 -41.07 -22.74 4.84
C LEU A 218 -41.46 -21.31 5.23
N LEU A 219 -40.52 -20.36 5.17
CA LEU A 219 -40.82 -18.95 5.42
C LEU A 219 -41.61 -18.37 4.24
N GLY A 220 -42.67 -17.61 4.54
CA GLY A 220 -43.31 -16.79 3.51
C GLY A 220 -42.35 -15.75 2.94
N ARG A 221 -42.58 -15.33 1.69
CA ARG A 221 -41.71 -14.40 0.94
C ARG A 221 -41.30 -13.15 1.74
N ASP A 222 -42.24 -12.56 2.47
CA ASP A 222 -41.97 -11.36 3.26
C ASP A 222 -41.04 -11.65 4.45
N ALA A 223 -41.23 -12.78 5.13
CA ALA A 223 -40.36 -13.21 6.23
C ALA A 223 -38.97 -13.60 5.72
N GLN A 224 -38.88 -14.25 4.55
CA GLN A 224 -37.59 -14.50 3.88
C GLN A 224 -36.85 -13.19 3.58
N HIS A 225 -37.53 -12.18 3.04
CA HIS A 225 -36.92 -10.87 2.77
C HIS A 225 -36.41 -10.18 4.03
N VAL A 226 -37.19 -10.18 5.12
CA VAL A 226 -36.76 -9.58 6.40
C VAL A 226 -35.60 -10.37 7.00
N MET A 227 -35.62 -11.69 6.93
CA MET A 227 -34.53 -12.55 7.41
C MET A 227 -33.24 -12.30 6.62
N ALA A 228 -33.31 -12.27 5.29
CA ALA A 228 -32.17 -11.96 4.43
C ALA A 228 -31.64 -10.56 4.72
N ALA A 229 -32.52 -9.56 4.87
CA ALA A 229 -32.13 -8.18 5.15
C ALA A 229 -31.46 -8.02 6.52
N THR A 230 -32.01 -8.61 7.57
CA THR A 230 -31.39 -8.59 8.91
C THR A 230 -30.06 -9.33 8.95
N ALA A 231 -29.97 -10.48 8.27
CA ALA A 231 -28.73 -11.25 8.20
C ALA A 231 -27.63 -10.52 7.40
N ILE A 232 -27.96 -9.97 6.24
CA ILE A 232 -27.02 -9.21 5.38
C ILE A 232 -26.65 -7.86 6.02
N HIS A 233 -27.59 -7.19 6.70
CA HIS A 233 -27.31 -5.98 7.46
C HIS A 233 -26.36 -6.29 8.63
N GLY A 234 -26.60 -7.40 9.33
CA GLY A 234 -25.79 -7.91 10.44
C GLY A 234 -25.80 -7.04 11.71
N ARG A 235 -26.30 -5.82 11.64
CA ARG A 235 -26.49 -4.95 12.81
C ARG A 235 -27.97 -5.00 13.21
N PRO A 236 -28.37 -4.46 14.37
CA PRO A 236 -29.79 -4.27 14.66
C PRO A 236 -30.45 -3.39 13.58
N LEU A 237 -31.43 -3.95 12.88
CA LEU A 237 -32.20 -3.27 11.84
C LEU A 237 -33.43 -2.60 12.47
N PRO A 238 -33.60 -1.27 12.37
CA PRO A 238 -34.76 -0.59 12.91
C PRO A 238 -36.07 -1.24 12.48
N ARG A 239 -37.00 -1.46 13.43
CA ARG A 239 -38.28 -2.13 13.16
C ARG A 239 -39.07 -1.50 12.01
N PRO A 240 -39.17 -0.16 11.87
CA PRO A 240 -39.85 0.46 10.74
C PRO A 240 -39.29 0.01 9.38
N LEU A 241 -37.96 -0.08 9.26
CA LEU A 241 -37.30 -0.57 8.03
C LEU A 241 -37.57 -2.05 7.78
N ALA A 242 -37.52 -2.87 8.83
CA ALA A 242 -37.85 -4.29 8.71
C ALA A 242 -39.29 -4.49 8.21
N VAL A 243 -40.24 -3.66 8.67
CA VAL A 243 -41.63 -3.69 8.19
C VAL A 243 -41.70 -3.32 6.71
N GLU A 244 -41.05 -2.23 6.31
CA GLU A 244 -41.01 -1.78 4.91
C GLU A 244 -40.43 -2.86 3.98
N ILE A 245 -39.29 -3.45 4.36
CA ILE A 245 -38.63 -4.52 3.60
C ILE A 245 -39.50 -5.78 3.53
N GLY A 246 -40.27 -6.08 4.59
CA GLY A 246 -41.25 -7.14 4.65
C GLY A 246 -42.58 -6.83 3.95
N GLY A 247 -42.62 -5.88 3.02
CA GLY A 247 -43.84 -5.56 2.26
C GLY A 247 -44.89 -4.77 3.07
N GLY A 248 -44.47 -4.11 4.15
CA GLY A 248 -45.34 -3.31 5.02
C GLY A 248 -46.11 -4.11 6.07
N GLN A 249 -45.86 -5.41 6.21
CA GLN A 249 -46.64 -6.30 7.08
C GLN A 249 -45.87 -6.69 8.36
N PRO A 250 -46.31 -6.26 9.56
CA PRO A 250 -45.67 -6.63 10.83
C PRO A 250 -45.61 -8.14 11.11
N ARG A 251 -46.54 -8.91 10.53
CA ARG A 251 -46.66 -10.37 10.71
C ARG A 251 -45.41 -11.15 10.30
N ALA A 252 -44.64 -10.65 9.33
CA ALA A 252 -43.38 -11.26 8.92
C ALA A 252 -42.35 -11.23 10.06
N ILE A 253 -42.21 -10.06 10.71
CA ILE A 253 -41.32 -9.88 11.87
C ILE A 253 -41.78 -10.74 13.04
N GLU A 254 -43.08 -10.71 13.36
CA GLU A 254 -43.65 -11.53 14.44
C GLU A 254 -43.38 -13.02 14.22
N THR A 255 -43.46 -13.47 12.96
CA THR A 255 -43.13 -14.86 12.61
C THR A 255 -41.66 -15.16 12.92
N LEU A 256 -40.73 -14.33 12.45
CA LEU A 256 -39.29 -14.53 12.68
C LEU A 256 -38.90 -14.49 14.15
N ILE A 257 -39.50 -13.61 14.95
CA ILE A 257 -39.30 -13.53 16.40
C ILE A 257 -39.87 -14.78 17.08
N ARG A 258 -41.10 -15.18 16.72
CA ARG A 258 -41.77 -16.36 17.31
C ARG A 258 -40.99 -17.65 17.08
N VAL A 259 -40.37 -17.80 15.91
CA VAL A 259 -39.54 -18.97 15.57
C VAL A 259 -38.05 -18.75 15.84
N ARG A 260 -37.67 -17.65 16.52
CA ARG A 260 -36.30 -17.37 17.02
C ARG A 260 -35.24 -17.33 15.93
N LEU A 261 -35.62 -16.92 14.73
CA LEU A 261 -34.69 -16.62 13.64
C LEU A 261 -34.13 -15.19 13.75
N CYS A 262 -34.92 -14.30 14.35
CA CYS A 262 -34.51 -12.96 14.70
C CYS A 262 -34.86 -12.66 16.15
N HIS A 263 -34.13 -11.70 16.73
CA HIS A 263 -34.35 -11.21 18.09
C HIS A 263 -34.50 -9.70 18.07
N GLU A 264 -35.39 -9.18 18.90
CA GLU A 264 -35.57 -7.75 19.08
C GLU A 264 -34.71 -7.27 20.25
N VAL A 265 -33.84 -6.30 19.98
CA VAL A 265 -33.07 -5.56 20.97
C VAL A 265 -33.83 -4.26 21.20
N THR A 266 -34.42 -4.12 22.38
CA THR A 266 -35.28 -2.98 22.75
C THR A 266 -34.56 -1.66 22.47
N GLY A 267 -35.19 -0.78 21.69
CA GLY A 267 -34.64 0.51 21.30
C GLY A 267 -33.62 0.49 20.15
N ALA A 268 -33.05 -0.67 19.78
CA ALA A 268 -32.05 -0.78 18.71
C ALA A 268 -32.61 -1.42 17.43
N GLY A 269 -33.46 -2.44 17.54
CA GLY A 269 -34.12 -3.08 16.40
C GLY A 269 -33.95 -4.60 16.32
N LEU A 270 -34.17 -5.15 15.13
CA LEU A 270 -34.22 -6.58 14.84
C LEU A 270 -32.85 -7.08 14.38
N ILE A 271 -32.35 -8.15 14.99
CA ILE A 271 -31.04 -8.75 14.65
C ILE A 271 -31.20 -10.24 14.40
N ALA A 272 -30.56 -10.74 13.34
CA ALA A 272 -30.44 -12.17 13.07
C ALA A 272 -29.18 -12.74 13.76
N ASP A 273 -29.20 -14.04 14.05
CA ASP A 273 -27.99 -14.74 14.48
C ASP A 273 -26.91 -14.67 13.38
N ARG A 274 -25.66 -14.38 13.76
CA ARG A 274 -24.49 -14.29 12.87
C ARG A 274 -24.29 -15.55 12.03
N ASP A 275 -24.70 -16.70 12.54
CA ASP A 275 -24.66 -17.95 11.79
C ASP A 275 -25.48 -17.87 10.49
N TRP A 276 -26.58 -17.11 10.48
CA TRP A 276 -27.33 -16.82 9.27
C TRP A 276 -26.59 -15.82 8.39
N THR A 277 -26.00 -14.75 8.93
CA THR A 277 -25.14 -13.83 8.16
C THR A 277 -24.08 -14.61 7.37
N VAL A 278 -23.32 -15.50 8.03
CA VAL A 278 -22.28 -16.32 7.39
C VAL A 278 -22.87 -17.23 6.31
N TRP A 279 -24.05 -17.80 6.55
CA TRP A 279 -24.72 -18.67 5.59
C TRP A 279 -25.16 -17.90 4.34
N PHE A 280 -25.84 -16.75 4.48
CA PHE A 280 -26.23 -15.90 3.36
C PHE A 280 -24.99 -15.38 2.59
N GLU A 281 -23.92 -14.97 3.27
CA GLU A 281 -22.69 -14.50 2.63
C GLU A 281 -22.00 -15.59 1.79
N ARG A 282 -22.07 -16.85 2.24
CA ARG A 282 -21.46 -18.00 1.57
C ARG A 282 -22.30 -18.56 0.44
N ASP A 283 -23.60 -18.74 0.67
CA ASP A 283 -24.46 -19.58 -0.18
C ASP A 283 -25.31 -18.77 -1.18
N TRP A 284 -25.57 -17.48 -0.93
CA TRP A 284 -26.32 -16.66 -1.89
C TRP A 284 -25.46 -16.11 -3.02
N ALA A 285 -26.06 -16.02 -4.21
CA ALA A 285 -25.41 -15.42 -5.36
C ALA A 285 -25.10 -13.94 -5.08
N LEU A 286 -23.98 -13.44 -5.61
CA LEU A 286 -23.59 -12.03 -5.42
C LEU A 286 -24.68 -11.05 -5.90
N ALA A 287 -25.37 -11.37 -6.99
CA ALA A 287 -26.46 -10.55 -7.51
C ALA A 287 -27.65 -10.43 -6.54
N GLU A 288 -27.97 -11.49 -5.79
CA GLU A 288 -29.05 -11.50 -4.81
C GLU A 288 -28.66 -10.69 -3.57
N ARG A 289 -27.43 -10.86 -3.09
CA ARG A 289 -26.87 -10.05 -2.00
C ARG A 289 -26.87 -8.56 -2.35
N ASN A 290 -26.44 -8.21 -3.56
CA ASN A 290 -26.45 -6.83 -4.04
C ASN A 290 -27.86 -6.24 -4.10
N ARG A 291 -28.88 -7.03 -4.50
CA ARG A 291 -30.28 -6.58 -4.47
C ARG A 291 -30.76 -6.29 -3.05
N ILE A 292 -30.38 -7.10 -2.06
CA ILE A 292 -30.73 -6.84 -0.65
C ILE A 292 -30.00 -5.60 -0.14
N HIS A 293 -28.72 -5.42 -0.44
CA HIS A 293 -27.99 -4.19 -0.10
C HIS A 293 -28.63 -2.96 -0.75
N GLN A 294 -29.03 -3.03 -2.02
CA GLN A 294 -29.74 -1.93 -2.68
C GLN A 294 -31.06 -1.60 -1.98
N ARG A 295 -31.85 -2.61 -1.58
CA ARG A 295 -33.09 -2.40 -0.83
C ARG A 295 -32.84 -1.76 0.54
N LEU A 296 -31.84 -2.25 1.27
CA LEU A 296 -31.44 -1.67 2.55
C LEU A 296 -31.00 -0.21 2.38
N ALA A 297 -30.17 0.08 1.39
CA ALA A 297 -29.72 1.44 1.10
C ALA A 297 -30.92 2.38 0.86
N THR A 298 -31.84 1.99 -0.04
CA THR A 298 -33.06 2.77 -0.33
C THR A 298 -33.98 2.93 0.87
N ALA A 299 -34.04 1.94 1.76
CA ALA A 299 -34.86 2.04 2.98
C ALA A 299 -34.21 3.04 3.96
N PHE A 300 -32.89 2.99 4.16
CA PHE A 300 -32.17 3.96 4.99
C PHE A 300 -32.22 5.39 4.42
N THR A 301 -32.23 5.57 3.09
CA THR A 301 -32.37 6.92 2.50
C THR A 301 -33.74 7.54 2.70
N GLN A 302 -34.77 6.75 3.06
CA GLN A 302 -36.08 7.28 3.44
C GLN A 302 -36.09 7.78 4.89
N LEU A 303 -35.25 7.21 5.76
CA LEU A 303 -35.09 7.67 7.14
C LEU A 303 -34.16 8.87 7.24
N ALA A 304 -33.12 8.90 6.41
CA ALA A 304 -32.13 9.97 6.46
C ALA A 304 -31.79 10.57 5.09
N ALA A 305 -31.85 11.90 5.01
CA ALA A 305 -31.29 12.65 3.90
C ALA A 305 -29.75 12.76 4.03
N PRO A 306 -29.00 12.92 2.92
CA PRO A 306 -27.53 13.02 2.93
C PRO A 306 -26.94 14.03 3.92
N GLU A 307 -27.63 15.16 4.12
CA GLU A 307 -27.23 16.27 4.98
C GLU A 307 -27.53 16.04 6.48
N GLN A 308 -28.36 15.04 6.80
CA GLN A 308 -28.73 14.73 8.17
C GLN A 308 -27.59 14.08 8.96
N LEU A 309 -27.76 13.98 10.27
CA LEU A 309 -26.80 13.36 11.17
C LEU A 309 -27.29 11.97 11.57
N GLY A 310 -26.34 11.13 11.99
CA GLY A 310 -26.65 9.89 12.66
C GLY A 310 -26.41 8.65 11.84
N LEU A 311 -26.86 7.57 12.45
CA LEU A 311 -26.54 6.20 12.06
C LEU A 311 -27.09 5.81 10.70
N ASP A 312 -28.29 6.27 10.36
CA ASP A 312 -28.97 5.92 9.12
C ASP A 312 -28.20 6.40 7.89
N VAL A 313 -27.50 7.54 7.99
CA VAL A 313 -26.60 8.06 6.94
C VAL A 313 -25.42 7.10 6.71
N LEU A 314 -24.79 6.62 7.79
CA LEU A 314 -23.70 5.64 7.72
C LEU A 314 -24.19 4.30 7.12
N GLU A 315 -25.38 3.85 7.51
CA GLU A 315 -25.92 2.58 7.02
C GLU A 315 -26.36 2.64 5.56
N ALA A 316 -26.99 3.74 5.12
CA ALA A 316 -27.26 4.00 3.70
C ALA A 316 -25.96 3.93 2.89
N HIS A 317 -24.93 4.64 3.35
CA HIS A 317 -23.61 4.64 2.72
C HIS A 317 -23.04 3.23 2.57
N ARG A 318 -22.95 2.49 3.69
CA ARG A 318 -22.38 1.14 3.75
C ARG A 318 -23.07 0.22 2.73
N HIS A 319 -24.38 0.31 2.63
CA HIS A 319 -25.16 -0.51 1.71
C HIS A 319 -25.04 -0.08 0.24
N PHE A 320 -24.95 1.20 -0.07
CA PHE A 320 -24.62 1.63 -1.43
C PHE A 320 -23.22 1.16 -1.88
N VAL A 321 -22.22 1.22 -0.98
CA VAL A 321 -20.87 0.68 -1.27
C VAL A 321 -20.94 -0.82 -1.55
N ALA A 322 -21.60 -1.59 -0.68
CA ALA A 322 -21.72 -3.04 -0.83
C ALA A 322 -22.50 -3.44 -2.10
N ALA A 323 -23.49 -2.64 -2.52
CA ALA A 323 -24.22 -2.84 -3.77
C ALA A 323 -23.44 -2.40 -5.03
N GLY A 324 -22.27 -1.77 -4.88
CA GLY A 324 -21.47 -1.24 -5.98
C GLY A 324 -21.99 0.10 -6.55
N MET A 325 -22.91 0.77 -5.86
CA MET A 325 -23.54 2.04 -6.26
C MET A 325 -22.73 3.23 -5.72
N LEU A 326 -21.50 3.38 -6.21
CA LEU A 326 -20.52 4.31 -5.62
C LEU A 326 -20.93 5.79 -5.73
N ALA A 327 -21.63 6.19 -6.79
CA ALA A 327 -22.14 7.55 -6.94
C ALA A 327 -23.14 7.92 -5.83
N ASP A 328 -24.04 6.99 -5.49
CA ASP A 328 -25.00 7.19 -4.39
C ASP A 328 -24.31 7.12 -3.03
N ALA A 329 -23.37 6.18 -2.84
CA ALA A 329 -22.58 6.10 -1.61
C ALA A 329 -21.87 7.44 -1.30
N ARG A 330 -21.32 8.10 -2.33
CA ARG A 330 -20.66 9.42 -2.17
C ARG A 330 -21.57 10.49 -1.60
N ARG A 331 -22.88 10.44 -1.86
CA ARG A 331 -23.84 11.39 -1.28
C ARG A 331 -23.92 11.23 0.24
N PHE A 332 -23.76 10.01 0.75
CA PHE A 332 -23.83 9.66 2.17
C PHE A 332 -22.44 9.50 2.85
N ILE A 333 -21.38 10.06 2.26
CA ILE A 333 -19.99 9.81 2.68
C ILE A 333 -19.62 10.31 4.09
N ARG A 334 -20.43 11.19 4.70
CA ARG A 334 -20.17 11.92 5.96
C ARG A 334 -19.46 11.10 7.04
N TYR A 335 -19.95 9.89 7.29
CA TYR A 335 -19.38 8.96 8.29
C TYR A 335 -18.78 7.71 7.66
N GLY A 336 -19.01 7.49 6.37
CA GLY A 336 -18.73 6.22 5.69
C GLY A 336 -17.43 6.18 4.90
N VAL A 337 -16.64 7.27 4.90
CA VAL A 337 -15.47 7.42 4.02
C VAL A 337 -14.53 6.22 4.00
N ILE A 338 -14.33 5.55 5.14
CA ILE A 338 -13.44 4.38 5.21
C ILE A 338 -13.94 3.17 4.43
N GLN A 339 -15.25 3.03 4.25
CA GLN A 339 -15.85 1.98 3.41
C GLN A 339 -15.57 2.24 1.92
N LEU A 340 -15.59 3.49 1.46
CA LEU A 340 -15.16 3.84 0.10
C LEU A 340 -13.67 3.58 -0.10
N VAL A 341 -12.85 3.92 0.90
CA VAL A 341 -11.40 3.64 0.86
C VAL A 341 -11.15 2.12 0.80
N ASP A 342 -11.93 1.31 1.51
CA ASP A 342 -11.84 -0.14 1.38
C ASP A 342 -12.32 -0.65 0.02
N ALA A 343 -13.42 -0.12 -0.50
CA ALA A 343 -13.89 -0.46 -1.85
C ALA A 343 -12.81 -0.16 -2.90
N ALA A 344 -12.15 1.00 -2.83
CA ALA A 344 -11.02 1.35 -3.68
C ALA A 344 -9.85 0.36 -3.51
N ARG A 345 -9.53 -0.02 -2.27
CA ARG A 345 -8.51 -1.04 -1.97
C ARG A 345 -8.86 -2.41 -2.59
N GLN A 346 -10.12 -2.83 -2.52
CA GLN A 346 -10.59 -4.08 -3.13
C GLN A 346 -10.50 -4.04 -4.66
N ARG A 347 -10.89 -2.93 -5.29
CA ARG A 347 -10.72 -2.70 -6.74
C ARG A 347 -9.25 -2.74 -7.15
N SER A 348 -8.39 -2.11 -6.36
CA SER A 348 -6.94 -2.17 -6.52
C SER A 348 -6.45 -3.63 -6.47
N ARG A 349 -6.84 -4.42 -5.46
CA ARG A 349 -6.48 -5.86 -5.40
C ARG A 349 -6.95 -6.67 -6.60
N GLN A 350 -8.07 -6.29 -7.22
CA GLN A 350 -8.62 -6.89 -8.44
C GLN A 350 -7.98 -6.36 -9.74
N SER A 351 -6.94 -5.53 -9.64
CA SER A 351 -6.27 -4.86 -10.77
C SER A 351 -7.15 -3.87 -11.55
N ALA A 352 -8.29 -3.44 -10.99
CA ALA A 352 -9.11 -2.35 -11.53
C ALA A 352 -8.51 -1.00 -11.09
N TRP A 353 -7.29 -0.72 -11.54
CA TRP A 353 -6.45 0.37 -11.04
C TRP A 353 -7.07 1.76 -11.31
N ALA A 354 -7.62 1.98 -12.51
CA ALA A 354 -8.25 3.26 -12.86
C ALA A 354 -9.48 3.54 -11.99
N ASP A 355 -10.35 2.54 -11.79
CA ASP A 355 -11.53 2.66 -10.92
C ASP A 355 -11.13 2.94 -9.47
N ALA A 356 -10.11 2.23 -8.96
CA ALA A 356 -9.58 2.46 -7.62
C ALA A 356 -9.03 3.89 -7.46
N ALA A 357 -8.26 4.38 -8.44
CA ALA A 357 -7.75 5.75 -8.46
C ALA A 357 -8.89 6.77 -8.46
N GLN A 358 -9.95 6.56 -9.24
CA GLN A 358 -11.09 7.47 -9.28
C GLN A 358 -11.78 7.57 -7.91
N ILE A 359 -11.99 6.44 -7.22
CA ILE A 359 -12.60 6.44 -5.87
C ILE A 359 -11.71 7.19 -4.88
N TYR A 360 -10.39 6.96 -4.88
CA TYR A 360 -9.48 7.69 -4.00
C TYR A 360 -9.45 9.20 -4.30
N GLN A 361 -9.48 9.58 -5.57
CA GLN A 361 -9.57 10.99 -5.98
C GLN A 361 -10.86 11.62 -5.47
N ASP A 362 -11.99 10.94 -5.63
CA ASP A 362 -13.30 11.43 -5.16
C ASP A 362 -13.29 11.67 -3.64
N VAL A 363 -12.67 10.76 -2.88
CA VAL A 363 -12.50 10.88 -1.43
C VAL A 363 -11.62 12.09 -1.08
N LEU A 364 -10.48 12.27 -1.76
CA LEU A 364 -9.59 13.42 -1.51
C LEU A 364 -10.24 14.74 -1.86
N THR A 365 -10.85 14.86 -3.05
CA THR A 365 -11.53 16.09 -3.48
C THR A 365 -12.62 16.49 -2.48
N SER A 366 -13.37 15.52 -1.96
CA SER A 366 -14.41 15.79 -0.96
C SER A 366 -13.83 16.23 0.39
N SER A 367 -12.67 15.66 0.78
CA SER A 367 -11.96 16.08 1.99
C SER A 367 -11.33 17.46 1.88
N GLU A 368 -10.73 17.79 0.73
CA GLU A 368 -10.04 19.06 0.47
C GLU A 368 -11.04 20.22 0.32
N ALA A 369 -12.24 19.94 -0.17
CA ALA A 369 -13.37 20.86 -0.15
C ALA A 369 -13.95 21.08 1.27
N MET A 370 -13.33 20.51 2.32
CA MET A 370 -13.76 20.57 3.72
C MET A 370 -15.19 20.08 3.95
N GLN A 371 -15.73 19.29 3.01
CA GLN A 371 -17.03 18.67 3.19
C GLN A 371 -16.92 17.62 4.29
N TRP A 372 -15.92 16.72 4.17
CA TRP A 372 -15.71 15.59 5.07
C TRP A 372 -14.22 15.44 5.39
N PRO A 373 -13.73 16.10 6.46
CA PRO A 373 -12.31 16.16 6.75
C PRO A 373 -11.77 14.77 7.12
N LEU A 374 -10.69 14.37 6.44
CA LEU A 374 -9.95 13.14 6.74
C LEU A 374 -8.90 13.40 7.81
N GLY A 375 -8.75 12.43 8.72
CA GLY A 375 -7.56 12.35 9.56
C GLY A 375 -6.30 12.30 8.70
N ARG A 376 -5.24 12.97 9.13
CA ARG A 376 -3.95 13.13 8.45
C ARG A 376 -3.42 11.80 7.93
N ARG A 377 -3.41 10.73 8.75
CA ARG A 377 -2.91 9.41 8.31
C ARG A 377 -3.77 8.77 7.23
N LEU A 378 -5.10 8.86 7.36
CA LEU A 378 -6.02 8.33 6.35
C LEU A 378 -5.91 9.12 5.04
N ARG A 379 -5.75 10.45 5.11
CA ARG A 379 -5.47 11.30 3.95
C ARG A 379 -4.16 10.89 3.25
N GLY A 380 -3.09 10.70 4.02
CA GLY A 380 -1.81 10.18 3.50
C GLY A 380 -1.95 8.81 2.84
N TYR A 381 -2.74 7.90 3.44
CA TYR A 381 -3.06 6.60 2.84
C TYR A 381 -3.79 6.76 1.50
N VAL A 382 -4.86 7.55 1.47
CA VAL A 382 -5.66 7.75 0.25
C VAL A 382 -4.81 8.36 -0.86
N ARG A 383 -4.00 9.39 -0.55
CA ARG A 383 -3.10 10.03 -1.52
C ARG A 383 -2.05 9.06 -2.03
N HIS A 384 -1.39 8.31 -1.15
CA HIS A 384 -0.42 7.30 -1.57
C HIS A 384 -1.02 6.32 -2.57
N TYR A 385 -2.20 5.77 -2.24
CA TYR A 385 -2.82 4.78 -3.09
C TYR A 385 -3.47 5.37 -4.34
N LEU A 386 -3.90 6.63 -4.35
CA LEU A 386 -4.29 7.34 -5.58
C LEU A 386 -3.17 7.27 -6.62
N HIS A 387 -1.97 7.77 -6.27
CA HIS A 387 -0.83 7.82 -7.18
C HIS A 387 -0.30 6.43 -7.54
N PHE A 388 -0.28 5.50 -6.57
CA PHE A 388 0.05 4.09 -6.87
C PHE A 388 -0.88 3.51 -7.95
N ASN A 389 -2.19 3.73 -7.83
CA ASN A 389 -3.16 3.19 -8.78
C ASN A 389 -3.09 3.90 -10.14
N ARG A 390 -2.87 5.22 -10.18
CA ARG A 390 -2.67 5.95 -11.43
C ARG A 390 -1.41 5.50 -12.19
N ALA A 391 -0.29 5.35 -11.50
CA ALA A 391 0.94 4.82 -12.08
C ALA A 391 0.75 3.39 -12.62
N ARG A 392 0.02 2.53 -11.89
CA ARG A 392 -0.31 1.17 -12.33
C ARG A 392 -1.25 1.13 -13.53
N ALA A 393 -2.17 2.09 -13.62
CA ALA A 393 -3.05 2.28 -14.76
C ALA A 393 -2.37 2.97 -15.96
N GLN A 394 -1.10 3.38 -15.84
CA GLN A 394 -0.35 4.13 -16.86
C GLN A 394 -1.02 5.46 -17.26
N ILE A 395 -1.74 6.09 -16.34
CA ILE A 395 -2.38 7.41 -16.54
C ILE A 395 -1.65 8.54 -15.81
N GLU A 396 -0.52 8.24 -15.18
CA GLU A 396 0.32 9.18 -14.46
C GLU A 396 1.79 8.81 -14.71
N ASP A 397 2.62 9.82 -14.96
CA ASP A 397 4.05 9.64 -15.14
C ASP A 397 4.78 9.47 -13.80
N LEU A 398 6.07 9.14 -13.88
CA LEU A 398 6.88 8.91 -12.67
C LEU A 398 7.14 10.19 -11.87
N ASP A 399 7.10 11.36 -12.49
CA ASP A 399 7.35 12.65 -11.83
C ASP A 399 6.18 12.98 -10.91
N ALA A 400 4.96 12.97 -11.44
CA ALA A 400 3.73 13.16 -10.69
C ALA A 400 3.53 12.06 -9.63
N THR A 401 3.90 10.81 -9.94
CA THR A 401 3.86 9.71 -8.96
C THR A 401 4.77 10.00 -7.75
N ALA A 402 6.00 10.47 -8.00
CA ALA A 402 6.96 10.75 -6.94
C ALA A 402 6.55 11.97 -6.09
N GLU A 403 6.03 13.03 -6.73
CA GLU A 403 5.47 14.19 -6.04
C GLU A 403 4.31 13.79 -5.13
N GLY A 404 3.36 13.03 -5.66
CA GLY A 404 2.21 12.51 -4.92
C GLY A 404 2.59 11.61 -3.73
N TYR A 405 3.63 10.78 -3.87
CA TYR A 405 4.20 10.05 -2.74
C TYR A 405 4.86 10.96 -1.70
N GLY A 406 5.51 12.04 -2.12
CA GLY A 406 6.05 13.07 -1.23
C GLY A 406 4.96 13.76 -0.42
N GLU A 407 3.85 14.14 -1.05
CA GLU A 407 2.68 14.72 -0.38
C GLU A 407 2.00 13.74 0.58
N ALA A 408 1.93 12.45 0.21
CA ALA A 408 1.40 11.43 1.10
C ALA A 408 2.27 11.25 2.36
N LEU A 409 3.59 11.41 2.22
CA LEU A 409 4.54 11.38 3.35
C LEU A 409 4.52 12.64 4.21
N ALA A 410 4.15 13.80 3.65
CA ALA A 410 3.89 14.98 4.47
C ALA A 410 2.75 14.72 5.47
N ASP A 411 1.78 13.92 5.06
CA ASP A 411 0.66 13.48 5.90
C ASP A 411 1.02 12.29 6.82
N TRP A 412 1.80 11.33 6.34
CA TRP A 412 2.17 10.15 7.14
C TRP A 412 3.67 9.82 7.10
N PRO A 413 4.51 10.66 7.75
CA PRO A 413 5.97 10.55 7.68
C PRO A 413 6.53 9.28 8.34
N GLU A 414 5.78 8.65 9.25
CA GLU A 414 6.23 7.44 9.96
C GLU A 414 6.04 6.17 9.13
N ASN A 415 5.41 6.24 7.95
CA ASN A 415 5.09 5.06 7.14
C ASN A 415 6.28 4.59 6.28
N ALA A 416 6.96 3.53 6.73
CA ALA A 416 8.11 2.94 6.03
C ALA A 416 7.80 2.45 4.61
N LEU A 417 6.59 1.96 4.35
CA LEU A 417 6.21 1.48 3.02
C LEU A 417 6.16 2.65 2.02
N PHE A 418 5.66 3.81 2.45
CA PHE A 418 5.53 4.99 1.59
C PHE A 418 6.91 5.54 1.22
N TRP A 419 7.83 5.59 2.19
CA TRP A 419 9.23 5.93 1.95
C TRP A 419 9.91 5.00 0.94
N SER A 420 9.72 3.68 1.09
CA SER A 420 10.25 2.69 0.14
C SER A 420 9.73 2.93 -1.29
N ARG A 421 8.45 3.31 -1.43
CA ARG A 421 7.84 3.60 -2.73
C ARG A 421 8.33 4.91 -3.35
N LEU A 422 8.48 5.96 -2.56
CA LEU A 422 9.09 7.22 -3.01
C LEU A 422 10.52 6.98 -3.50
N ALA A 423 11.35 6.29 -2.70
CA ALA A 423 12.72 5.99 -3.07
C ALA A 423 12.80 5.23 -4.41
N ARG A 424 11.94 4.22 -4.60
CA ARG A 424 11.84 3.49 -5.87
C ARG A 424 11.45 4.40 -7.04
N ALA A 425 10.44 5.24 -6.86
CA ALA A 425 10.01 6.18 -7.91
C ALA A 425 11.17 7.09 -8.33
N GLU A 426 11.93 7.65 -7.38
CA GLU A 426 13.13 8.45 -7.68
C GLU A 426 14.20 7.65 -8.43
N PHE A 427 14.46 6.39 -8.05
CA PHE A 427 15.40 5.55 -8.81
C PHE A 427 14.90 5.25 -10.23
N TYR A 428 13.61 5.00 -10.42
CA TYR A 428 13.04 4.77 -11.76
C TYR A 428 13.15 6.00 -12.66
N ARG A 429 13.14 7.20 -12.09
CA ARG A 429 13.38 8.47 -12.78
C ARG A 429 14.87 8.72 -13.08
N GLY A 430 15.78 7.85 -12.64
CA GLY A 430 17.22 8.06 -12.72
C GLY A 430 17.80 8.97 -11.61
N ASN A 431 16.99 9.42 -10.65
CA ASN A 431 17.39 10.33 -9.58
C ASN A 431 17.93 9.59 -8.36
N GLY A 432 19.03 8.85 -8.53
CA GLY A 432 19.59 8.01 -7.47
C GLY A 432 19.92 8.76 -6.17
N GLN A 433 20.38 10.00 -6.26
CA GLN A 433 20.65 10.86 -5.09
C GLN A 433 19.39 11.16 -4.28
N ARG A 434 18.27 11.50 -4.94
CA ARG A 434 16.98 11.75 -4.26
C ARG A 434 16.43 10.47 -3.65
N GLY A 435 16.57 9.34 -4.35
CA GLY A 435 16.19 8.02 -3.83
C GLY A 435 16.92 7.67 -2.52
N MET A 436 18.24 7.87 -2.47
CA MET A 436 19.03 7.68 -1.25
C MET A 436 18.69 8.70 -0.16
N ALA A 437 18.48 9.96 -0.51
CA ALA A 437 18.07 10.99 0.44
C ALA A 437 16.70 10.67 1.07
N ALA A 438 15.74 10.13 0.30
CA ALA A 438 14.46 9.68 0.82
C ALA A 438 14.63 8.54 1.84
N LEU A 439 15.47 7.54 1.56
CA LEU A 439 15.78 6.47 2.51
C LEU A 439 16.47 6.98 3.78
N GLN A 440 17.38 7.94 3.66
CA GLN A 440 18.04 8.56 4.81
C GLN A 440 17.05 9.33 5.69
N ARG A 441 16.11 10.08 5.09
CA ARG A 441 15.02 10.73 5.83
C ARG A 441 14.12 9.70 6.51
N ALA A 442 13.78 8.61 5.81
CA ALA A 442 12.97 7.53 6.35
C ALA A 442 13.60 6.89 7.60
N GLN A 443 14.93 6.73 7.62
CA GLN A 443 15.62 6.22 8.81
C GLN A 443 15.40 7.09 10.05
N ASN A 444 15.25 8.40 9.88
CA ASN A 444 15.04 9.33 10.99
C ASN A 444 13.55 9.47 11.37
N GLN A 445 12.64 9.36 10.39
CA GLN A 445 11.20 9.61 10.62
C GLN A 445 10.40 8.37 11.00
N VAL A 446 10.81 7.18 10.51
CA VAL A 446 10.14 5.93 10.83
C VAL A 446 10.59 5.46 12.22
N ALA A 447 9.65 5.22 13.13
CA ALA A 447 9.93 4.68 14.46
C ALA A 447 10.70 3.35 14.38
N ASP A 448 11.52 3.07 15.39
CA ASP A 448 12.29 1.83 15.42
C ASP A 448 11.37 0.61 15.50
N HIS A 449 11.65 -0.40 14.68
CA HIS A 449 10.83 -1.60 14.55
C HIS A 449 11.67 -2.72 13.96
N PRO A 450 11.53 -3.99 14.40
CA PRO A 450 12.34 -5.11 13.88
C PRO A 450 12.29 -5.25 12.35
N LEU A 451 11.13 -4.95 11.74
CA LEU A 451 10.94 -5.00 10.28
C LEU A 451 11.31 -3.70 9.54
N LYS A 452 11.76 -2.64 10.22
CA LYS A 452 12.04 -1.32 9.60
C LYS A 452 13.05 -1.44 8.46
N ALA A 453 14.20 -2.06 8.74
CA ALA A 453 15.25 -2.27 7.74
C ALA A 453 14.77 -3.17 6.60
N THR A 454 14.01 -4.24 6.91
CA THR A 454 13.43 -5.12 5.89
C THR A 454 12.49 -4.36 4.94
N VAL A 455 11.65 -3.45 5.46
CA VAL A 455 10.73 -2.64 4.63
C VAL A 455 11.47 -1.56 3.85
N LEU A 456 12.39 -0.83 4.47
CA LEU A 456 13.09 0.28 3.81
C LEU A 456 14.16 -0.19 2.81
N ILE A 457 14.87 -1.27 3.12
CA ILE A 457 15.99 -1.77 2.32
C ILE A 457 15.52 -2.93 1.43
N ALA A 458 15.18 -4.08 2.01
CA ALA A 458 14.92 -5.29 1.22
C ALA A 458 13.73 -5.12 0.27
N ARG A 459 12.63 -4.49 0.71
CA ARG A 459 11.47 -4.25 -0.17
C ARG A 459 11.76 -3.25 -1.30
N THR A 460 12.57 -2.23 -1.03
CA THR A 460 13.06 -1.27 -2.03
C THR A 460 13.90 -2.00 -3.07
N VAL A 461 14.90 -2.76 -2.63
CA VAL A 461 15.79 -3.56 -3.48
C VAL A 461 15.01 -4.54 -4.34
N ARG A 462 14.09 -5.32 -3.76
CA ARG A 462 13.22 -6.22 -4.54
C ARG A 462 12.50 -5.46 -5.67
N GLY A 463 11.94 -4.30 -5.34
CA GLY A 463 11.26 -3.45 -6.30
C GLY A 463 12.14 -2.96 -7.45
N LEU A 464 13.39 -2.60 -7.16
CA LEU A 464 14.36 -2.19 -8.18
C LEU A 464 14.72 -3.36 -9.10
N LEU A 465 14.98 -4.54 -8.52
CA LEU A 465 15.36 -5.75 -9.26
C LEU A 465 14.20 -6.35 -10.10
N GLU A 466 12.96 -6.18 -9.66
CA GLU A 466 11.77 -6.59 -10.42
C GLU A 466 11.58 -5.75 -11.70
N GLN A 467 12.01 -4.48 -11.66
CA GLN A 467 11.95 -3.56 -12.79
C GLN A 467 13.22 -3.59 -13.65
N SER A 468 14.33 -4.17 -13.19
CA SER A 468 15.58 -4.23 -13.96
C SER A 468 15.59 -5.32 -15.06
N LYS A 469 14.44 -5.62 -15.68
CA LYS A 469 14.31 -6.74 -16.63
C LYS A 469 14.78 -6.38 -18.05
N SER A 470 14.73 -5.10 -18.44
CA SER A 470 15.23 -4.63 -19.73
C SER A 470 16.68 -4.14 -19.65
N SER A 471 17.37 -4.08 -20.80
CA SER A 471 18.71 -3.50 -20.92
C SER A 471 18.77 -2.03 -20.48
N GLU A 472 17.74 -1.25 -20.81
CA GLU A 472 17.62 0.17 -20.45
C GLU A 472 17.51 0.39 -18.93
N GLN A 473 16.97 -0.60 -18.21
CA GLN A 473 16.74 -0.55 -16.77
C GLN A 473 17.84 -1.24 -15.95
N GLN A 474 18.96 -1.62 -16.57
CA GLN A 474 20.09 -2.27 -15.88
C GLN A 474 20.72 -1.39 -14.79
N HIS A 475 20.63 -0.06 -14.92
CA HIS A 475 21.11 0.88 -13.89
C HIS A 475 20.44 0.66 -12.52
N LEU A 476 19.24 0.06 -12.48
CA LEU A 476 18.53 -0.27 -11.23
C LEU A 476 19.22 -1.37 -10.42
N VAL A 477 20.05 -2.22 -11.05
CA VAL A 477 20.86 -3.22 -10.31
C VAL A 477 21.94 -2.51 -9.49
N SER A 478 22.57 -1.47 -10.05
CA SER A 478 23.53 -0.62 -9.31
C SER A 478 22.85 0.07 -8.13
N ALA A 479 21.66 0.65 -8.34
CA ALA A 479 20.86 1.23 -7.27
C ALA A 479 20.50 0.21 -6.18
N ALA A 480 20.14 -1.02 -6.57
CA ALA A 480 19.84 -2.09 -5.63
C ALA A 480 21.06 -2.49 -4.78
N VAL A 481 22.25 -2.60 -5.37
CA VAL A 481 23.50 -2.84 -4.63
C VAL A 481 23.76 -1.75 -3.61
N ARG A 482 23.58 -0.48 -4.01
CA ARG A 482 23.79 0.68 -3.14
C ARG A 482 22.79 0.74 -1.99
N VAL A 483 21.50 0.50 -2.26
CA VAL A 483 20.45 0.48 -1.22
C VAL A 483 20.68 -0.67 -0.25
N TRP A 484 21.08 -1.85 -0.75
CA TRP A 484 21.37 -3.00 0.10
C TRP A 484 22.55 -2.73 1.03
N GLY A 485 23.64 -2.23 0.47
CA GLY A 485 24.81 -1.85 1.21
C GLY A 485 25.42 -2.91 2.12
N ASP A 486 25.61 -2.57 3.39
CA ASP A 486 26.11 -3.46 4.45
C ASP A 486 24.96 -4.17 5.20
N TYR A 487 23.73 -4.14 4.68
CA TYR A 487 22.59 -4.81 5.31
C TYR A 487 22.79 -6.33 5.38
N VAL A 488 22.74 -6.86 6.60
CA VAL A 488 22.73 -8.30 6.88
C VAL A 488 21.26 -8.70 7.06
N PRO A 489 20.71 -9.57 6.20
CA PRO A 489 19.32 -9.97 6.33
C PRO A 489 19.13 -10.81 7.60
N ASP A 490 18.24 -10.34 8.45
CA ASP A 490 17.88 -10.89 9.76
C ASP A 490 16.43 -11.41 9.82
N THR A 491 15.72 -11.37 8.69
CA THR A 491 14.33 -11.82 8.55
C THR A 491 14.15 -12.77 7.37
N ASP A 492 13.21 -13.70 7.50
CA ASP A 492 12.81 -14.63 6.42
C ASP A 492 12.31 -13.91 5.16
N LEU A 493 11.83 -12.67 5.30
CA LEU A 493 11.39 -11.84 4.18
C LEU A 493 12.56 -11.25 3.38
N ALA A 494 13.72 -11.04 4.00
CA ALA A 494 14.89 -10.44 3.37
C ALA A 494 15.76 -11.48 2.63
N ALA A 495 15.82 -12.72 3.11
CA ALA A 495 16.64 -13.78 2.51
C ALA A 495 16.32 -14.06 1.02
N PRO A 496 15.05 -14.17 0.57
CA PRO A 496 14.73 -14.31 -0.84
C PRO A 496 15.18 -13.12 -1.70
N VAL A 497 15.16 -11.91 -1.13
CA VAL A 497 15.62 -10.70 -1.82
C VAL A 497 17.13 -10.74 -2.01
N LEU A 498 17.89 -11.19 -1.01
CA LEU A 498 19.32 -11.39 -1.15
C LEU A 498 19.63 -12.41 -2.26
N GLY A 499 18.90 -13.54 -2.31
CA GLY A 499 19.03 -14.52 -3.39
C GLY A 499 18.75 -13.93 -4.78
N LEU A 500 17.70 -13.10 -4.90
CA LEU A 500 17.40 -12.38 -6.14
C LEU A 500 18.51 -11.38 -6.51
N LEU A 501 19.04 -10.65 -5.53
CA LEU A 501 20.14 -9.72 -5.71
C LEU A 501 21.40 -10.47 -6.18
N HIS A 502 21.76 -11.58 -5.56
CA HIS A 502 22.88 -12.44 -5.98
C HIS A 502 22.72 -12.88 -7.43
N SER A 503 21.54 -13.40 -7.79
CA SER A 503 21.25 -13.84 -9.14
C SER A 503 21.40 -12.71 -10.17
N ARG A 504 20.85 -11.52 -9.87
CA ARG A 504 20.93 -10.36 -10.76
C ARG A 504 22.35 -9.82 -10.91
N ILE A 505 23.11 -9.77 -9.82
CA ILE A 505 24.49 -9.30 -9.84
C ILE A 505 25.40 -10.29 -10.58
N ALA A 506 25.20 -11.60 -10.39
CA ALA A 506 26.01 -12.63 -11.03
C ALA A 506 25.87 -12.65 -12.56
N LEU A 507 24.70 -12.27 -13.09
CA LEU A 507 24.49 -12.06 -14.53
C LEU A 507 25.31 -10.88 -15.08
N GLY A 508 25.71 -9.95 -14.22
CA GLY A 508 26.39 -8.71 -14.59
C GLY A 508 25.46 -7.68 -15.22
N TRP A 509 25.88 -6.41 -15.19
CA TRP A 509 25.14 -5.31 -15.80
C TRP A 509 26.09 -4.29 -16.41
N LEU A 510 25.63 -3.60 -17.46
CA LEU A 510 26.38 -2.52 -18.08
C LEU A 510 26.30 -1.27 -17.20
N VAL A 511 27.46 -0.69 -16.90
CA VAL A 511 27.57 0.52 -16.10
C VAL A 511 28.32 1.59 -16.90
N ALA A 512 27.75 2.80 -16.96
CA ALA A 512 28.36 3.97 -17.60
C ALA A 512 29.05 4.91 -16.59
N GLN A 513 28.69 4.82 -15.31
CA GLN A 513 29.25 5.63 -14.24
C GLN A 513 29.25 4.87 -12.91
N LEU A 514 30.33 4.98 -12.14
CA LEU A 514 30.40 4.52 -10.75
C LEU A 514 30.20 5.70 -9.79
N ASP A 515 29.16 5.62 -8.95
CA ASP A 515 28.77 6.70 -8.03
C ASP A 515 29.63 6.71 -6.75
N CYS A 516 30.31 7.83 -6.50
CA CYS A 516 31.22 8.08 -5.38
C CYS A 516 31.52 9.59 -5.26
N GLU A 517 32.29 10.03 -4.24
CA GLU A 517 32.62 11.47 -4.00
C GLU A 517 33.19 12.21 -5.23
N ALA A 518 33.75 11.48 -6.18
CA ALA A 518 34.17 11.96 -7.50
C ALA A 518 33.92 10.83 -8.50
N PRO A 519 32.81 10.85 -9.25
CA PRO A 519 32.37 9.71 -10.05
C PRO A 519 33.39 9.33 -11.14
N VAL A 520 33.62 8.03 -11.32
CA VAL A 520 34.38 7.52 -12.47
C VAL A 520 33.41 7.33 -13.62
N HIS A 521 33.61 8.10 -14.69
CA HIS A 521 32.82 8.03 -15.91
C HIS A 521 33.52 7.15 -16.94
N PHE A 522 32.79 6.25 -17.57
CA PHE A 522 33.29 5.46 -18.67
C PHE A 522 32.85 6.07 -20.00
N THR A 523 33.75 6.14 -20.98
CA THR A 523 33.42 6.66 -22.31
C THR A 523 32.45 5.76 -23.09
N ARG A 524 32.29 4.53 -22.65
CA ARG A 524 31.29 3.57 -23.10
C ARG A 524 30.84 2.71 -21.92
N PRO A 525 29.63 2.15 -21.93
CA PRO A 525 29.21 1.21 -20.89
C PRO A 525 30.17 0.01 -20.81
N VAL A 526 30.53 -0.38 -19.59
CA VAL A 526 31.39 -1.54 -19.30
C VAL A 526 30.63 -2.57 -18.48
N LEU A 527 30.94 -3.85 -18.67
CA LEU A 527 30.28 -4.91 -17.91
C LEU A 527 30.84 -4.97 -16.49
N LEU A 528 29.99 -4.72 -15.48
CA LEU A 528 30.29 -4.91 -14.08
C LEU A 528 29.73 -6.23 -13.58
N ARG A 529 30.56 -7.03 -12.93
CA ARG A 529 30.17 -8.26 -12.23
C ARG A 529 30.54 -8.15 -10.76
N ILE A 530 29.67 -8.67 -9.88
CA ILE A 530 30.05 -8.91 -8.50
C ILE A 530 29.69 -10.36 -8.13
N GLN A 531 30.64 -11.08 -7.53
CA GLN A 531 30.48 -12.49 -7.19
C GLN A 531 30.73 -12.69 -5.71
N SER A 532 29.89 -13.50 -5.08
CA SER A 532 30.17 -14.02 -3.74
C SER A 532 31.25 -15.09 -3.81
N ARG A 533 32.16 -15.10 -2.84
CA ARG A 533 33.24 -16.08 -2.67
C ARG A 533 32.94 -16.98 -1.48
N ALA A 534 33.49 -18.19 -1.49
CA ALA A 534 33.24 -19.21 -0.47
C ALA A 534 33.61 -18.79 0.97
N ASN A 535 34.52 -17.82 1.13
CA ASN A 535 34.95 -17.28 2.42
C ASN A 535 34.05 -16.14 2.96
N GLY A 536 32.87 -15.93 2.37
CA GLY A 536 31.95 -14.85 2.74
C GLY A 536 32.37 -13.46 2.25
N THR A 537 33.40 -13.36 1.40
CA THR A 537 33.78 -12.10 0.75
C THR A 537 33.12 -11.95 -0.61
N TRP A 538 33.02 -10.72 -1.08
CA TRP A 538 32.50 -10.33 -2.37
C TRP A 538 33.63 -9.82 -3.24
N GLN A 539 33.62 -10.13 -4.52
CA GLN A 539 34.55 -9.60 -5.51
C GLN A 539 33.79 -8.84 -6.59
N ALA A 540 34.11 -7.57 -6.77
CA ALA A 540 33.64 -6.77 -7.90
C ALA A 540 34.73 -6.72 -8.96
N GLU A 541 34.36 -6.85 -10.23
CA GLU A 541 35.30 -6.84 -11.36
C GLU A 541 34.71 -6.14 -12.58
N LEU A 542 35.59 -5.47 -13.32
CA LEU A 542 35.37 -4.97 -14.67
C LEU A 542 36.25 -5.78 -15.61
N PRO A 543 35.74 -6.88 -16.22
CA PRO A 543 36.55 -7.76 -17.05
C PRO A 543 37.21 -7.03 -18.22
N ASP A 544 36.54 -6.01 -18.78
CA ASP A 544 37.06 -5.19 -19.88
C ASP A 544 38.31 -4.36 -19.49
N LEU A 545 38.53 -4.15 -18.19
CA LEU A 545 39.64 -3.36 -17.65
C LEU A 545 40.66 -4.20 -16.86
N ASP A 546 40.42 -5.51 -16.71
CA ASP A 546 41.23 -6.37 -15.84
C ASP A 546 41.38 -5.81 -14.41
N THR A 547 40.38 -5.04 -13.96
CA THR A 547 40.36 -4.42 -12.62
C THR A 547 39.39 -5.19 -11.75
N GLN A 548 39.84 -5.61 -10.58
CA GLN A 548 39.02 -6.32 -9.60
C GLN A 548 39.37 -5.87 -8.18
N ALA A 549 38.39 -5.95 -7.28
CA ALA A 549 38.61 -5.71 -5.86
C ALA A 549 37.65 -6.52 -5.01
N ARG A 550 37.98 -6.67 -3.72
CA ARG A 550 37.22 -7.47 -2.77
C ARG A 550 36.65 -6.62 -1.64
N GLY A 551 35.53 -7.05 -1.08
CA GLY A 551 34.90 -6.43 0.09
C GLY A 551 34.05 -7.43 0.87
N ARG A 552 33.56 -7.00 2.04
CA ARG A 552 32.70 -7.82 2.92
C ARG A 552 31.23 -7.87 2.49
N SER A 553 30.82 -6.97 1.62
CA SER A 553 29.47 -6.86 1.05
C SER A 553 29.57 -6.48 -0.43
N PRO A 554 28.49 -6.64 -1.22
CA PRO A 554 28.49 -6.19 -2.61
C PRO A 554 28.85 -4.71 -2.77
N GLN A 555 28.32 -3.84 -1.89
CA GLN A 555 28.67 -2.41 -1.90
C GLN A 555 30.14 -2.18 -1.58
N ARG A 556 30.69 -2.85 -0.55
CA ARG A 556 32.10 -2.67 -0.17
C ARG A 556 33.06 -3.17 -1.24
N ALA A 557 32.70 -4.23 -1.96
CA ALA A 557 33.48 -4.70 -3.10
C ALA A 557 33.46 -3.66 -4.24
N LEU A 558 32.31 -3.05 -4.51
CA LEU A 558 32.17 -1.98 -5.50
C LEU A 558 32.95 -0.72 -5.12
N GLU A 559 32.91 -0.30 -3.85
CA GLU A 559 33.70 0.81 -3.32
C GLU A 559 35.22 0.55 -3.47
N ALA A 560 35.66 -0.66 -3.14
CA ALA A 560 37.05 -1.07 -3.30
C ALA A 560 37.48 -1.09 -4.78
N LEU A 561 36.61 -1.58 -5.68
CA LEU A 561 36.86 -1.59 -7.12
C LEU A 561 37.01 -0.17 -7.65
N ASN A 562 36.15 0.73 -7.20
CA ASN A 562 36.23 2.14 -7.55
C ASN A 562 37.54 2.79 -7.05
N GLY A 563 38.00 2.46 -5.83
CA GLY A 563 39.32 2.89 -5.35
C GLY A 563 40.48 2.37 -6.22
N ALA A 564 40.40 1.12 -6.65
CA ALA A 564 41.36 0.53 -7.58
C ALA A 564 41.34 1.25 -8.93
N LEU A 565 40.15 1.52 -9.49
CA LEU A 565 40.00 2.26 -10.75
C LEU A 565 40.54 3.68 -10.67
N ARG A 566 40.35 4.39 -9.55
CA ARG A 566 40.93 5.73 -9.38
C ARG A 566 42.45 5.69 -9.39
N THR A 567 43.02 4.73 -8.68
CA THR A 567 44.48 4.52 -8.67
C THR A 567 44.98 4.21 -10.08
N GLU A 568 44.25 3.38 -10.81
CA GLU A 568 44.54 3.04 -12.21
C GLU A 568 44.39 4.26 -13.13
N VAL A 569 43.31 5.04 -13.02
CA VAL A 569 43.09 6.28 -13.76
C VAL A 569 44.20 7.28 -13.50
N ASP A 570 44.60 7.50 -12.24
CA ASP A 570 45.70 8.40 -11.89
C ASP A 570 47.04 7.92 -12.44
N ALA A 571 47.29 6.60 -12.43
CA ALA A 571 48.47 6.02 -13.06
C ALA A 571 48.44 6.21 -14.59
N LEU A 572 47.31 5.96 -15.24
CA LEU A 572 47.12 6.10 -16.68
C LEU A 572 47.23 7.56 -17.15
N ARG A 573 46.74 8.52 -16.35
CA ARG A 573 46.89 9.97 -16.61
C ARG A 573 48.35 10.41 -16.59
N ARG A 574 49.19 9.79 -15.74
CA ARG A 574 50.62 10.09 -15.65
C ARG A 574 51.45 9.36 -16.72
N ALA A 575 50.94 8.25 -17.26
CA ALA A 575 51.64 7.44 -18.24
C ALA A 575 51.40 7.93 -19.66
N PHE A 576 52.47 8.17 -20.42
CA PHE A 576 52.35 8.56 -21.82
C PHE A 576 51.87 7.39 -22.69
N THR A 577 50.89 7.64 -23.55
CA THR A 577 50.19 6.54 -24.24
C THR A 577 51.07 5.71 -25.19
N HIS A 578 52.14 6.30 -25.74
CA HIS A 578 53.09 5.60 -26.60
C HIS A 578 53.98 4.60 -25.83
N GLN A 579 54.11 4.75 -24.51
CA GLN A 579 54.91 3.88 -23.62
C GLN A 579 54.09 2.71 -23.06
N LEU A 580 52.77 2.75 -23.24
CA LEU A 580 51.85 1.71 -22.77
C LEU A 580 51.77 0.56 -23.76
N ASP A 581 51.71 -0.67 -23.25
CA ASP A 581 51.37 -1.85 -24.04
C ASP A 581 49.93 -1.78 -24.59
N GLY A 582 49.59 -2.71 -25.50
CA GLY A 582 48.29 -2.70 -26.18
C GLY A 582 47.09 -2.80 -25.22
N SER A 583 47.21 -3.60 -24.15
CA SER A 583 46.16 -3.77 -23.15
C SER A 583 45.92 -2.49 -22.35
N THR A 584 47.00 -1.89 -21.85
CA THR A 584 46.96 -0.68 -21.02
C THR A 584 46.53 0.54 -21.83
N ARG A 585 46.90 0.61 -23.12
CA ARG A 585 46.37 1.61 -24.06
C ARG A 585 44.86 1.46 -24.30
N PHE A 586 44.38 0.23 -24.44
CA PHE A 586 42.94 -0.03 -24.58
C PHE A 586 42.16 0.39 -23.33
N ARG A 587 42.67 0.06 -22.13
CA ARG A 587 42.10 0.49 -20.84
C ARG A 587 42.08 2.01 -20.71
N LYS A 588 43.19 2.67 -21.04
CA LYS A 588 43.30 4.15 -21.10
C LYS A 588 42.23 4.76 -22.00
N ARG A 589 41.99 4.17 -23.18
CA ARG A 589 40.93 4.62 -24.11
C ARG A 589 39.53 4.49 -23.51
N ILE A 590 39.24 3.42 -22.78
CA ILE A 590 37.92 3.23 -22.15
C ILE A 590 37.68 4.25 -21.04
N LEU A 591 38.69 4.46 -20.18
CA LEU A 591 38.59 5.28 -18.97
C LEU A 591 38.75 6.78 -19.23
N LEU A 592 39.64 7.19 -20.14
CA LEU A 592 40.00 8.58 -20.39
C LEU A 592 39.59 9.09 -21.78
N GLY A 593 39.07 8.20 -22.63
CA GLY A 593 38.66 8.54 -23.99
C GLY A 593 39.82 8.83 -24.94
N ALA A 594 39.48 9.42 -26.09
CA ALA A 594 40.45 9.83 -27.11
C ALA A 594 41.27 11.08 -26.69
N VAL A 595 40.73 11.87 -25.76
CA VAL A 595 41.28 13.13 -25.25
C VAL A 595 42.68 12.98 -24.68
N ASP A 596 42.88 12.01 -23.79
CA ASP A 596 44.16 11.84 -23.08
C ASP A 596 45.23 11.14 -23.95
N LEU A 597 44.78 10.38 -24.96
CA LEU A 597 45.62 9.82 -26.03
C LEU A 597 46.27 10.92 -26.86
N ILE A 598 45.50 11.98 -27.17
CA ILE A 598 45.96 13.14 -27.94
C ILE A 598 46.81 14.07 -27.08
N ALA A 599 46.48 14.23 -25.79
CA ALA A 599 47.21 15.08 -24.85
C ALA A 599 48.56 14.51 -24.36
N SER A 600 48.85 13.22 -24.57
CA SER A 600 50.10 12.54 -24.13
C SER A 600 51.36 12.93 -24.95
N GLN A 601 51.47 14.21 -25.34
CA GLN A 601 52.52 14.79 -26.18
C GLN A 601 53.92 14.21 -25.84
N LEU A 602 54.53 13.55 -26.82
CA LEU A 602 55.93 13.12 -26.80
C LEU A 602 56.83 14.36 -26.72
N ASP A 603 57.31 14.64 -25.51
CA ASP A 603 58.45 15.47 -25.10
C ASP A 603 58.94 16.54 -26.10
N ALA A 604 58.06 17.48 -26.42
CA ALA A 604 58.45 18.75 -27.00
C ALA A 604 57.79 19.83 -26.15
N ARG A 605 58.58 20.84 -25.73
CA ARG A 605 58.02 22.13 -25.27
C ARG A 605 56.83 22.45 -26.16
N ALA A 606 55.66 22.69 -25.55
CA ALA A 606 54.41 22.95 -26.25
C ALA A 606 54.74 23.74 -27.52
N SER A 607 54.69 23.04 -28.65
CA SER A 607 55.00 23.63 -29.94
C SER A 607 54.09 24.84 -30.07
N LYS A 608 54.57 25.94 -30.67
CA LYS A 608 53.69 27.11 -30.93
C LYS A 608 52.44 26.73 -31.71
N SER A 609 52.42 25.53 -32.29
CA SER A 609 51.34 24.96 -33.05
C SER A 609 51.11 23.48 -32.82
N THR A 610 49.88 23.01 -32.98
CA THR A 610 49.51 21.60 -32.88
C THR A 610 48.77 21.14 -34.13
N TRP A 611 48.82 19.84 -34.41
CA TRP A 611 48.05 19.24 -35.51
C TRP A 611 46.69 18.78 -34.99
N VAL A 612 45.63 19.18 -35.68
CA VAL A 612 44.25 18.73 -35.46
C VAL A 612 43.78 17.95 -36.69
N MET A 613 42.87 17.00 -36.47
CA MET A 613 42.27 16.22 -37.55
C MET A 613 40.77 16.46 -37.53
N GLY A 614 40.22 16.77 -38.70
CA GLY A 614 38.80 17.09 -38.81
C GLY A 614 38.30 17.06 -40.25
N ASP A 615 36.99 17.13 -40.38
CA ASP A 615 36.32 17.24 -41.67
C ASP A 615 36.19 18.72 -42.05
N ILE A 616 36.37 19.02 -43.33
CA ILE A 616 36.21 20.39 -43.83
C ILE A 616 34.75 20.61 -44.20
N GLU A 617 34.14 21.60 -43.54
CA GLU A 617 32.79 22.05 -43.79
C GLU A 617 32.76 23.45 -44.37
N ARG A 618 31.82 23.69 -45.29
CA ARG A 618 31.52 25.04 -45.80
C ARG A 618 30.30 25.57 -45.06
N ARG A 619 30.45 26.68 -44.36
CA ARG A 619 29.34 27.37 -43.68
C ARG A 619 28.52 28.19 -44.67
N ALA A 620 27.35 28.64 -44.20
CA ALA A 620 26.38 29.38 -45.01
C ALA A 620 26.91 30.71 -45.57
N ASP A 621 27.90 31.33 -44.90
CA ASP A 621 28.59 32.54 -45.34
C ASP A 621 29.70 32.29 -46.36
N GLY A 622 29.89 31.02 -46.78
CA GLY A 622 30.92 30.60 -47.72
C GLY A 622 32.30 30.37 -47.09
N SER A 623 32.47 30.63 -45.79
CA SER A 623 33.71 30.33 -45.07
C SER A 623 33.92 28.82 -44.91
N MET A 624 35.18 28.41 -44.92
CA MET A 624 35.59 27.01 -44.78
C MET A 624 36.12 26.79 -43.37
N TRP A 625 35.67 25.73 -42.71
CA TRP A 625 36.05 25.40 -41.34
C TRP A 625 36.46 23.94 -41.24
N LEU A 626 37.48 23.68 -40.44
CA LEU A 626 37.83 22.33 -40.05
C LEU A 626 37.13 21.99 -38.72
N HIS A 627 36.30 20.95 -38.76
CA HIS A 627 35.53 20.45 -37.63
C HIS A 627 36.15 19.16 -37.09
N THR A 628 36.64 19.18 -35.85
CA THR A 628 37.24 17.98 -35.24
C THR A 628 36.13 17.11 -34.64
N GLY A 629 35.68 16.08 -35.36
CA GLY A 629 34.71 15.12 -34.82
C GLY A 629 35.24 14.35 -33.59
N GLY A 630 34.35 13.98 -32.67
CA GLY A 630 34.68 13.20 -31.46
C GLY A 630 34.37 13.94 -30.15
N GLY A 631 35.00 13.54 -29.04
CA GLY A 631 34.71 14.05 -27.69
C GLY A 631 35.01 15.53 -27.43
N PHE A 632 35.50 16.27 -28.44
CA PHE A 632 35.67 17.71 -28.42
C PHE A 632 35.17 18.32 -29.72
N ASP A 633 34.07 19.06 -29.63
CA ASP A 633 33.45 19.76 -30.75
C ASP A 633 34.15 21.11 -30.98
N LEU A 634 35.28 21.09 -31.69
CA LEU A 634 36.10 22.28 -31.98
C LEU A 634 36.07 22.62 -33.47
N TRP A 635 36.12 23.93 -33.72
CA TRP A 635 35.97 24.52 -35.05
C TRP A 635 37.13 25.47 -35.31
N PHE A 636 37.84 25.24 -36.40
CA PHE A 636 39.00 26.05 -36.80
C PHE A 636 38.76 26.66 -38.17
N GLU A 637 38.77 27.99 -38.25
CA GLU A 637 38.59 28.70 -39.52
C GLU A 637 39.75 28.38 -40.46
N ILE A 638 39.45 28.11 -41.73
CA ILE A 638 40.45 27.89 -42.79
C ILE A 638 40.52 29.18 -43.62
N PRO A 639 41.63 29.94 -43.55
CA PRO A 639 41.87 31.12 -44.36
C PRO A 639 41.68 30.87 -45.85
N ALA A 640 41.18 31.89 -46.57
CA ALA A 640 40.75 31.77 -47.97
C ALA A 640 41.89 31.32 -48.92
N ASP A 641 43.13 31.66 -48.60
CA ASP A 641 44.34 31.24 -49.32
C ASP A 641 44.66 29.76 -49.16
N LEU A 642 44.40 29.16 -47.98
CA LEU A 642 44.52 27.71 -47.76
C LEU A 642 43.30 26.94 -48.27
N ALA A 643 42.14 27.59 -48.28
CA ALA A 643 40.92 27.01 -48.83
C ALA A 643 40.96 26.87 -50.36
N ALA A 644 41.87 27.58 -51.06
CA ALA A 644 42.04 27.56 -52.51
C ALA A 644 42.61 26.22 -52.99
N GLY A 645 41.74 25.20 -53.10
CA GLY A 645 42.09 23.83 -53.49
C GLY A 645 41.42 22.75 -52.64
N CYS A 646 40.71 23.15 -51.57
CA CYS A 646 39.99 22.23 -50.69
C CYS A 646 38.51 22.15 -51.08
N THR A 647 38.02 20.95 -51.33
CA THR A 647 36.58 20.69 -51.50
C THR A 647 35.98 20.21 -50.17
N PRO A 648 34.86 20.79 -49.70
CA PRO A 648 34.11 20.25 -48.57
C PRO A 648 33.73 18.80 -48.87
N SER A 649 34.03 17.91 -47.93
CA SER A 649 33.88 16.45 -48.00
C SER A 649 34.58 15.72 -49.15
N ASP A 650 35.67 15.03 -48.81
CA ASP A 650 36.07 13.71 -49.33
C ASP A 650 37.20 13.10 -48.45
N GLY A 651 36.97 13.09 -47.13
CA GLY A 651 37.84 12.48 -46.11
C GLY A 651 38.45 13.49 -45.13
N PRO A 652 38.91 13.00 -43.96
CA PRO A 652 39.48 13.84 -42.92
C PRO A 652 40.78 14.50 -43.38
N HIS A 653 40.98 15.73 -42.95
CA HIS A 653 42.18 16.52 -43.18
C HIS A 653 42.99 16.64 -41.90
N PHE A 654 44.31 16.78 -42.05
CA PHE A 654 45.18 17.27 -41.00
C PHE A 654 45.42 18.77 -41.20
N ALA A 655 45.23 19.55 -40.15
CA ALA A 655 45.50 20.97 -40.12
C ALA A 655 46.42 21.31 -38.96
N ARG A 656 47.35 22.24 -39.18
CA ARG A 656 48.15 22.86 -38.13
C ARG A 656 47.50 24.17 -37.71
N VAL A 657 47.26 24.28 -36.42
CA VAL A 657 46.68 25.45 -35.73
C VAL A 657 47.62 25.88 -34.62
N ASP A 658 47.48 27.09 -34.11
CA ASP A 658 48.29 27.51 -32.96
C ASP A 658 47.99 26.61 -31.76
N ALA A 659 48.96 26.44 -30.86
CA ALA A 659 48.76 25.73 -29.62
C ALA A 659 48.87 26.72 -28.45
N GLY A 660 47.91 26.64 -27.52
CA GLY A 660 47.94 27.39 -26.28
C GLY A 660 49.03 26.89 -25.33
N PRO A 661 49.16 27.52 -24.14
CA PRO A 661 50.20 27.20 -23.17
C PRO A 661 50.17 25.74 -22.67
N SER A 662 49.01 25.07 -22.76
CA SER A 662 48.84 23.65 -22.43
C SER A 662 48.82 22.74 -23.67
N GLY A 663 49.17 23.27 -24.84
CA GLY A 663 49.18 22.53 -26.11
C GLY A 663 47.80 22.34 -26.74
N GLU A 664 46.76 22.97 -26.19
CA GLU A 664 45.41 22.92 -26.73
C GLU A 664 45.33 23.72 -28.04
N PRO A 665 44.62 23.21 -29.06
CA PRO A 665 44.53 23.89 -30.36
C PRO A 665 43.74 25.20 -30.24
N ARG A 666 44.24 26.28 -30.86
CA ARG A 666 43.64 27.61 -30.88
C ARG A 666 43.87 28.29 -32.23
N GLY A 667 43.01 29.27 -32.52
CA GLY A 667 43.19 30.13 -33.69
C GLY A 667 42.83 29.45 -35.01
N PRO A 668 43.00 30.17 -36.14
CA PRO A 668 42.72 29.63 -37.46
C PRO A 668 43.75 28.57 -37.87
N VAL A 669 43.38 27.76 -38.86
CA VAL A 669 44.31 26.85 -39.56
C VAL A 669 45.32 27.69 -40.33
N PHE A 670 46.61 27.41 -40.16
CA PHE A 670 47.66 28.09 -40.93
C PHE A 670 48.47 27.13 -41.81
N GLU A 671 48.25 25.81 -41.68
CA GLU A 671 48.78 24.80 -42.58
C GLU A 671 47.74 23.69 -42.74
N LEU A 672 47.47 23.26 -43.96
CA LEU A 672 46.42 22.29 -44.26
C LEU A 672 46.92 21.26 -45.25
N GLU A 673 46.87 19.99 -44.86
CA GLU A 673 47.27 18.87 -45.70
C GLU A 673 46.11 18.45 -46.63
N PRO A 674 46.41 17.86 -47.80
CA PRO A 674 45.40 17.22 -48.64
C PRO A 674 44.65 16.14 -47.85
N ALA A 675 43.37 15.93 -48.18
CA ALA A 675 42.53 14.91 -47.54
C ALA A 675 43.25 13.55 -47.49
N LEU A 676 43.07 12.83 -46.39
CA LEU A 676 43.62 11.50 -46.23
C LEU A 676 42.92 10.53 -47.18
N ARG A 677 43.52 10.33 -48.36
CA ARG A 677 43.14 9.31 -49.33
C ARG A 677 44.34 8.38 -49.57
N GLY A 678 44.10 7.07 -49.56
CA GLY A 678 45.13 6.05 -49.79
C GLY A 678 44.92 4.78 -48.97
N SER A 679 45.78 3.79 -49.19
CA SER A 679 45.77 2.53 -48.44
C SER A 679 46.31 2.72 -47.01
N PRO A 680 46.05 1.80 -46.05
CA PRO A 680 46.60 1.87 -44.69
C PRO A 680 48.13 2.00 -44.61
N ALA A 681 48.85 1.54 -45.65
CA ALA A 681 50.29 1.69 -45.78
C ALA A 681 50.69 3.14 -46.09
N ASP A 682 49.95 3.84 -46.98
CA ASP A 682 50.19 5.25 -47.33
C ASP A 682 49.94 6.17 -46.13
N LEU A 683 48.91 5.86 -45.33
CA LEU A 683 48.63 6.52 -44.06
C LEU A 683 49.79 6.33 -43.07
N SER A 684 50.29 5.11 -42.94
CA SER A 684 51.41 4.79 -42.05
C SER A 684 52.72 5.48 -42.49
N GLU A 685 52.95 5.65 -43.79
CA GLU A 685 54.14 6.34 -44.29
C GLU A 685 54.06 7.86 -44.14
N ARG A 686 52.88 8.45 -44.38
CA ARG A 686 52.65 9.87 -44.10
C ARG A 686 52.79 10.19 -42.61
N LEU A 687 52.25 9.32 -41.74
CA LEU A 687 52.44 9.40 -40.29
C LEU A 687 53.91 9.32 -39.85
N ARG A 688 54.77 8.62 -40.61
CA ARG A 688 56.22 8.58 -40.34
C ARG A 688 56.95 9.85 -40.76
N ARG A 689 56.54 10.52 -41.84
CA ARG A 689 57.12 11.80 -42.29
C ARG A 689 56.90 12.94 -41.30
N TRP A 690 55.89 12.81 -40.45
CA TRP A 690 55.58 13.77 -39.39
C TRP A 690 56.35 13.54 -38.09
N ARG A 691 57.35 12.64 -38.08
CA ARG A 691 58.38 12.61 -37.03
C ARG A 691 59.32 13.80 -37.20
N VAL A 692 59.53 14.56 -36.13
CA VAL A 692 60.50 15.66 -36.11
C VAL A 692 61.90 15.09 -36.39
N PRO A 693 62.68 15.63 -37.34
CA PRO A 693 64.07 15.21 -37.56
C PRO A 693 64.89 15.48 -36.29
N GLY A 694 65.51 14.44 -35.73
CA GLY A 694 66.40 14.56 -34.56
C GLY A 694 65.94 13.87 -33.28
N VAL A 695 64.93 13.00 -33.34
CA VAL A 695 64.55 12.12 -32.23
C VAL A 695 64.70 10.67 -32.68
N GLU A 696 65.80 10.03 -32.30
CA GLU A 696 65.99 8.56 -32.39
C GLU A 696 65.19 7.83 -31.30
#